data_AF-A0A1S4DF14-F1
#
_entry.id   AF-A0A1S4DF14-F1
#
_cell.length_a   1.000
_cell.length_b   1.000
_cell.length_c   1.000
_cell.angle_alpha   90.00
_cell.angle_beta   90.00
_cell.angle_gamma   90.00
#
_symmetry.space_group_name_H-M   'P 1'
#
loop_
_entity.id
_entity.type
_entity.pdbx_description
1 polymer ?
#
loop_
_entity_poly.entity_id
_entity_poly.type
_entity_poly.pdbx_seq_one_letter_code
_entity_poly.pdbx_strand_id
1 'polypeptide(L)'
;MHSKLLAGVELLSPSPAFYALPYHHNHPFSPKILCCTNNSSSDHKFKFNFVGDRKWKFNDIGTSRVQESVNHWLSKTQNFFNEVTSPLVKTVNDKRISVNNDTQDMEDTFMAEQTVDSQTPNGDLSVAAILSIEQFSRMNGLTGKKMQKIFKAIGPESVHSDARSLVEYCCFRFLSKDSSLLHPCLKEPAFQRLIFVTMLAWERPYRSRGDSQAKVSEKHSLQLKRRLVGEEAFVRIAPAVAGIADWTTAHNLFKALAGNDQGISFTSWSTYIGELLKVHEGRKSYQFKDSAQLHNERILCIASGGKHPVLKWENNMAWPGKLILTDRALYFEAVGLMGKRNASRLDLTVEGSLVKRTRVGPLGFDLLDSAVSVTSGPQLDTWVLEFVDWGGEMRRDVWYACISEVIALYKFIREFGPEEGDQSVYNVYGAQKGKARAISYATNAVRRLQALQYAQKLLEEPTKLVQFSYLQNAPYGDIVLQTLAVNCWAGPLVTKVTDQEYQSRGSPKSTNEATESSSHVFDIDGSVYLRKWMKSPSWDSSASLAFWKNSLSKRGIVFSKNLVVADMNLIEKAAVTCRDKYQVAEKTQATIDAAMIEGIPSNIDLFKELVFPLTVLVNNFEKLRRWEDPLLTASSLALAYTLIFRLWIFMGSATLCCTLKFLPVHVQ
;
A
#
# COMPACT_ATOMS: atom_id res chain seq x y z
N MET A 1 -64.49 15.34 42.84
CA MET A 1 -64.29 14.31 43.88
C MET A 1 -63.37 13.27 43.31
N HIS A 2 -62.17 12.97 43.77
CA HIS A 2 -61.27 13.50 44.79
C HIS A 2 -59.88 13.27 44.14
N SER A 3 -59.09 14.31 43.86
CA SER A 3 -58.03 14.81 44.75
C SER A 3 -56.81 13.86 44.77
N LYS A 4 -55.55 14.29 44.70
CA LYS A 4 -54.94 15.60 44.97
C LYS A 4 -53.42 15.41 44.69
N LEU A 5 -52.79 16.32 43.94
CA LEU A 5 -51.89 17.40 44.39
C LEU A 5 -50.44 16.94 44.69
N LEU A 6 -49.41 17.45 43.98
CA LEU A 6 -48.69 18.76 44.14
C LEU A 6 -47.74 18.73 45.36
N ALA A 7 -46.58 19.37 45.46
CA ALA A 7 -45.86 20.46 44.78
C ALA A 7 -44.36 20.33 45.18
N GLY A 8 -43.36 21.12 44.75
CA GLY A 8 -43.33 22.44 44.13
C GLY A 8 -41.91 22.79 43.62
N VAL A 9 -41.73 23.76 42.70
CA VAL A 9 -41.79 25.26 42.84
C VAL A 9 -40.34 25.80 42.95
N GLU A 10 -39.73 26.31 41.87
CA GLU A 10 -39.66 27.72 41.37
C GLU A 10 -38.27 28.33 41.70
N LEU A 11 -37.63 29.30 41.02
CA LEU A 11 -37.90 30.40 40.07
C LEU A 11 -36.50 30.74 39.44
N LEU A 12 -36.27 31.33 38.25
CA LEU A 12 -36.72 32.61 37.69
C LEU A 12 -36.30 32.70 36.20
N SER A 13 -37.19 33.27 35.37
CA SER A 13 -36.98 33.84 34.02
C SER A 13 -36.53 35.34 34.13
N PRO A 14 -36.37 36.20 33.09
CA PRO A 14 -36.78 36.10 31.67
C PRO A 14 -35.81 36.70 30.59
N SER A 15 -36.22 36.56 29.32
CA SER A 15 -35.74 37.28 28.11
C SER A 15 -36.26 38.74 28.08
N PRO A 16 -35.75 39.70 27.25
CA PRO A 16 -36.19 39.83 25.84
C PRO A 16 -35.18 40.55 24.89
N ALA A 17 -35.66 40.88 23.69
CA ALA A 17 -34.93 41.26 22.48
C ALA A 17 -34.92 42.78 22.11
N PHE A 18 -34.10 43.10 21.08
CA PHE A 18 -34.09 44.25 20.12
C PHE A 18 -33.64 45.67 20.55
N TYR A 19 -32.63 46.23 19.86
CA TYR A 19 -32.71 47.30 18.81
C TYR A 19 -31.32 47.94 18.51
N ALA A 20 -31.24 48.70 17.42
CA ALA A 20 -30.08 49.04 16.60
C ALA A 20 -29.33 50.37 16.92
N LEU A 21 -28.02 50.42 16.58
CA LEU A 21 -27.16 51.49 15.97
C LEU A 21 -27.13 52.93 16.62
N PRO A 22 -26.13 53.84 16.34
CA PRO A 22 -24.93 53.81 15.45
C PRO A 22 -23.61 54.50 15.95
N TYR A 23 -22.55 54.45 15.09
CA TYR A 23 -21.40 55.39 14.86
C TYR A 23 -20.34 55.63 15.97
N HIS A 24 -19.04 55.95 15.73
CA HIS A 24 -18.17 56.30 14.57
C HIS A 24 -16.68 56.11 15.01
N HIS A 25 -15.76 55.56 14.21
CA HIS A 25 -14.64 56.20 13.47
C HIS A 25 -13.53 55.13 13.30
N ASN A 26 -12.67 55.03 12.29
CA ASN A 26 -12.46 55.70 11.00
C ASN A 26 -11.65 54.72 10.10
N HIS A 27 -11.90 54.80 8.80
CA HIS A 27 -11.24 54.16 7.64
C HIS A 27 -9.74 54.53 7.48
N PRO A 28 -9.07 54.18 6.35
CA PRO A 28 -8.82 52.87 5.71
C PRO A 28 -7.31 52.75 5.35
N PHE A 29 -6.89 51.73 4.60
CA PHE A 29 -6.03 51.84 3.39
C PHE A 29 -5.48 50.46 3.00
N SER A 30 -5.95 49.96 1.84
CA SER A 30 -5.15 49.11 0.95
C SER A 30 -4.16 50.00 0.18
N PRO A 31 -3.04 49.44 -0.31
CA PRO A 31 -2.92 49.44 -1.76
C PRO A 31 -2.21 48.21 -2.36
N LYS A 32 -2.57 47.98 -3.64
CA LYS A 32 -1.81 47.26 -4.66
C LYS A 32 -0.48 47.99 -4.96
N ILE A 33 0.59 47.24 -5.23
CA ILE A 33 1.81 47.69 -5.94
C ILE A 33 2.31 46.45 -6.71
N LEU A 34 2.15 46.32 -8.03
CA LEU A 34 2.83 46.96 -9.17
C LEU A 34 4.37 46.77 -9.16
N CYS A 35 4.86 45.99 -10.12
CA CYS A 35 6.26 45.71 -10.39
C CYS A 35 7.16 46.96 -10.43
N CYS A 36 8.38 46.83 -9.91
CA CYS A 36 9.58 47.44 -10.48
C CYS A 36 10.78 46.52 -10.20
N THR A 37 11.46 46.14 -11.28
CA THR A 37 12.78 45.52 -11.35
C THR A 37 13.86 46.44 -10.79
N ASN A 38 14.85 45.90 -10.07
CA ASN A 38 16.25 46.31 -10.22
C ASN A 38 17.23 45.29 -9.61
N ASN A 39 18.25 44.98 -10.40
CA ASN A 39 19.40 44.16 -10.09
C ASN A 39 20.29 44.80 -9.00
N SER A 40 20.82 43.99 -8.08
CA SER A 40 22.17 44.22 -7.54
C SER A 40 22.77 42.90 -7.03
N SER A 41 23.87 42.50 -7.66
CA SER A 41 24.77 41.43 -7.25
C SER A 41 25.58 41.88 -6.02
N SER A 42 25.80 40.96 -5.07
CA SER A 42 27.01 41.01 -4.24
C SER A 42 27.36 39.61 -3.72
N ASP A 43 28.57 39.18 -4.07
CA ASP A 43 29.23 37.95 -3.66
C ASP A 43 29.61 37.98 -2.17
N HIS A 44 29.15 36.99 -1.39
CA HIS A 44 29.76 36.63 -0.11
C HIS A 44 30.04 35.13 -0.04
N LYS A 45 31.30 34.78 -0.36
CA LYS A 45 31.92 33.47 -0.09
C LYS A 45 32.16 33.33 1.42
N PHE A 46 31.41 32.45 2.08
CA PHE A 46 31.77 31.97 3.41
C PHE A 46 32.84 30.86 3.32
N LYS A 47 34.02 31.10 3.89
CA LYS A 47 35.07 30.10 4.12
C LYS A 47 34.96 29.56 5.55
N PHE A 48 34.82 28.25 5.71
CA PHE A 48 35.06 27.57 6.99
C PHE A 48 36.49 27.01 7.00
N ASN A 49 37.29 27.43 7.98
CA ASN A 49 38.58 26.82 8.31
C ASN A 49 38.37 25.86 9.49
N PHE A 50 38.80 24.61 9.36
CA PHE A 50 38.93 23.69 10.48
C PHE A 50 40.40 23.69 10.93
N VAL A 51 40.64 24.15 12.15
CA VAL A 51 41.90 23.95 12.89
C VAL A 51 41.57 22.96 14.00
N GLY A 52 42.30 21.84 14.06
CA GLY A 52 42.06 20.81 15.06
C GLY A 52 42.89 19.55 14.82
N ASP A 53 44.14 19.62 15.26
CA ASP A 53 45.19 18.61 15.17
C ASP A 53 44.86 17.33 15.95
N ARG A 54 44.68 16.20 15.25
CA ARG A 54 44.95 14.84 15.78
C ARG A 54 45.39 13.92 14.65
N LYS A 55 46.70 13.63 14.63
CA LYS A 55 47.36 12.61 13.81
C LYS A 55 46.62 11.26 13.84
N TRP A 56 46.07 10.86 12.70
CA TRP A 56 45.86 9.45 12.34
C TRP A 56 46.67 9.17 11.08
N LYS A 57 47.59 8.20 11.17
CA LYS A 57 48.36 7.73 10.02
C LYS A 57 47.48 6.79 9.19
N PHE A 58 47.09 7.21 8.00
CA PHE A 58 46.70 6.33 6.91
C PHE A 58 47.72 6.50 5.79
N ASN A 59 48.37 5.40 5.38
CA ASN A 59 49.04 5.34 4.10
C ASN A 59 47.96 5.18 3.01
N ASP A 60 48.06 6.07 2.02
CA ASP A 60 47.67 5.94 0.62
C ASP A 60 46.25 5.47 0.28
N ILE A 61 45.28 6.38 0.46
CA ILE A 61 44.23 6.58 -0.55
C ILE A 61 44.17 8.09 -0.84
N GLY A 62 44.54 8.46 -2.07
CA GLY A 62 44.79 9.84 -2.48
C GLY A 62 43.63 10.78 -2.22
N THR A 63 43.81 11.66 -1.24
CA THR A 63 42.93 12.79 -0.88
C THR A 63 42.66 13.75 -2.04
N SER A 64 43.51 13.77 -3.07
CA SER A 64 43.30 14.53 -4.30
C SER A 64 42.10 14.07 -5.12
N ARG A 65 41.79 12.75 -5.18
CA ARG A 65 40.67 12.23 -5.99
C ARG A 65 39.29 12.53 -5.37
N VAL A 66 39.21 12.55 -4.05
CA VAL A 66 37.97 12.89 -3.33
C VAL A 66 37.71 14.39 -3.43
N GLN A 67 38.76 15.20 -3.32
CA GLN A 67 38.65 16.65 -3.45
C GLN A 67 38.35 17.09 -4.89
N GLU A 68 38.89 16.42 -5.91
CA GLU A 68 38.54 16.65 -7.32
C GLU A 68 37.08 16.29 -7.62
N SER A 69 36.55 15.21 -7.05
CA SER A 69 35.15 14.80 -7.24
C SER A 69 34.16 15.79 -6.62
N VAL A 70 34.45 16.29 -5.42
CA VAL A 70 33.64 17.30 -4.72
C VAL A 70 33.74 18.67 -5.42
N ASN A 71 34.93 19.06 -5.87
CA ASN A 71 35.13 20.32 -6.59
C ASN A 71 34.52 20.29 -8.01
N HIS A 72 34.49 19.13 -8.67
CA HIS A 72 33.82 18.94 -9.95
C HIS A 72 32.28 18.88 -9.82
N TRP A 73 31.77 18.40 -8.68
CA TRP A 73 30.34 18.43 -8.37
C TRP A 73 29.87 19.87 -8.11
N LEU A 74 30.61 20.63 -7.29
CA LEU A 74 30.31 22.04 -6.98
C LEU A 74 30.43 22.96 -8.20
N SER A 75 31.40 22.74 -9.09
CA SER A 75 31.55 23.55 -10.31
C SER A 75 30.43 23.30 -11.32
N LYS A 76 29.88 22.07 -11.38
CA LYS A 76 28.69 21.78 -12.19
C LYS A 76 27.43 22.44 -11.64
N THR A 77 27.26 22.52 -10.32
CA THR A 77 26.10 23.20 -9.72
C THR A 77 26.14 24.71 -9.95
N GLN A 78 27.35 25.30 -9.97
CA GLN A 78 27.53 26.75 -10.14
C GLN A 78 27.33 27.20 -11.60
N ASN A 79 27.66 26.36 -12.58
CA ASN A 79 27.35 26.62 -14.00
C ASN A 79 25.84 26.55 -14.29
N PHE A 80 25.08 25.75 -13.53
CA PHE A 80 23.62 25.65 -13.67
C PHE A 80 22.88 26.93 -13.24
N PHE A 81 23.42 27.72 -12.29
CA PHE A 81 22.78 28.98 -11.87
C PHE A 81 23.05 30.14 -12.82
N ASN A 82 24.19 30.13 -13.52
CA ASN A 82 24.52 31.16 -14.51
C ASN A 82 23.78 30.98 -15.86
N GLU A 83 23.24 29.78 -16.12
CA GLU A 83 22.50 29.47 -17.36
C GLU A 83 21.00 29.84 -17.28
N VAL A 84 20.48 30.20 -16.10
CA VAL A 84 19.05 30.56 -15.87
C VAL A 84 18.80 32.07 -15.92
N THR A 85 19.82 32.90 -16.14
CA THR A 85 19.66 34.35 -16.28
C THR A 85 20.00 34.84 -17.69
N SER A 86 19.20 34.44 -18.68
CA SER A 86 18.93 35.28 -19.86
C SER A 86 17.54 34.97 -20.44
N PRO A 87 16.70 35.99 -20.73
CA PRO A 87 15.29 35.78 -21.04
C PRO A 87 15.08 35.54 -22.53
N LEU A 88 14.57 34.36 -22.91
CA LEU A 88 14.12 34.12 -24.27
C LEU A 88 12.61 34.33 -24.38
N VAL A 89 12.25 35.57 -24.69
CA VAL A 89 10.96 35.93 -25.29
C VAL A 89 10.87 35.26 -26.66
N LYS A 90 9.85 34.44 -26.88
CA LYS A 90 9.21 34.27 -28.20
C LYS A 90 7.77 33.76 -28.05
N THR A 91 6.88 34.67 -28.41
CA THR A 91 5.46 34.57 -28.73
C THR A 91 5.05 33.26 -29.38
N VAL A 92 4.12 32.54 -28.77
CA VAL A 92 3.31 31.51 -29.43
C VAL A 92 1.84 31.87 -29.18
N ASN A 93 1.18 32.26 -30.27
CA ASN A 93 -0.24 32.57 -30.32
C ASN A 93 -1.08 31.40 -29.81
N ASP A 94 -2.06 31.76 -28.99
CA ASP A 94 -3.21 30.94 -28.63
C ASP A 94 -3.83 30.27 -29.87
N LYS A 95 -3.83 28.93 -29.87
CA LYS A 95 -4.87 28.17 -30.56
C LYS A 95 -5.34 27.08 -29.61
N ARG A 96 -6.37 27.40 -28.83
CA ARG A 96 -7.20 26.44 -28.09
C ARG A 96 -7.59 25.32 -29.06
N ILE A 97 -7.02 24.14 -28.88
CA ILE A 97 -7.56 22.91 -29.47
C ILE A 97 -8.76 22.54 -28.60
N SER A 98 -9.95 22.69 -29.17
CA SER A 98 -11.22 22.33 -28.57
C SER A 98 -11.33 20.80 -28.46
N VAL A 99 -11.06 20.26 -27.28
CA VAL A 99 -11.24 18.83 -26.93
C VAL A 99 -12.74 18.46 -26.77
N ASN A 100 -13.66 19.41 -26.96
CA ASN A 100 -15.09 19.20 -26.67
C ASN A 100 -15.90 18.55 -27.80
N ASN A 101 -15.43 18.47 -29.05
CA ASN A 101 -16.28 18.02 -30.15
C ASN A 101 -16.26 16.50 -30.38
N ASP A 102 -15.14 15.80 -30.13
CA ASP A 102 -15.04 14.36 -30.42
C ASP A 102 -15.78 13.46 -29.41
N THR A 103 -16.30 14.02 -28.32
CA THR A 103 -17.03 13.26 -27.29
C THR A 103 -18.54 13.30 -27.44
N GLN A 104 -19.08 14.24 -28.21
CA GLN A 104 -20.52 14.40 -28.45
C GLN A 104 -21.01 13.37 -29.50
N ASP A 105 -20.26 13.17 -30.58
CA ASP A 105 -20.62 12.27 -31.69
C ASP A 105 -20.68 10.78 -31.31
N MET A 106 -19.94 10.36 -30.29
CA MET A 106 -19.89 8.95 -29.86
C MET A 106 -21.04 8.58 -28.89
N GLU A 107 -21.72 9.57 -28.30
CA GLU A 107 -22.76 9.37 -27.28
C GLU A 107 -24.14 9.07 -27.89
N ASP A 108 -24.42 9.54 -29.11
CA ASP A 108 -25.63 9.16 -29.88
C ASP A 108 -25.62 7.68 -30.31
N THR A 109 -24.45 7.03 -30.34
CA THR A 109 -24.30 5.62 -30.73
C THR A 109 -24.85 4.65 -29.67
N PHE A 110 -24.96 5.05 -28.40
CA PHE A 110 -25.37 4.14 -27.32
C PHE A 110 -26.90 3.89 -27.24
N MET A 111 -27.74 4.75 -27.84
CA MET A 111 -29.16 4.88 -27.51
C MET A 111 -30.15 4.39 -28.58
N ALA A 112 -29.69 3.77 -29.68
CA ALA A 112 -30.55 3.55 -30.85
C ALA A 112 -31.84 2.72 -30.59
N GLU A 113 -31.84 1.72 -29.69
CA GLU A 113 -33.07 1.03 -29.29
C GLU A 113 -33.00 0.51 -27.83
N GLN A 114 -33.81 1.08 -26.93
CA GLN A 114 -34.07 0.48 -25.61
C GLN A 114 -35.06 -0.68 -25.77
N THR A 115 -34.64 -1.89 -25.39
CA THR A 115 -35.45 -3.11 -25.46
C THR A 115 -35.81 -3.66 -24.08
N VAL A 116 -35.00 -3.36 -23.06
CA VAL A 116 -35.14 -3.82 -21.69
C VAL A 116 -36.44 -3.28 -21.08
N ASP A 117 -37.14 -4.15 -20.37
CA ASP A 117 -38.29 -3.74 -19.60
C ASP A 117 -37.80 -2.93 -18.39
N SER A 118 -38.07 -1.62 -18.43
CA SER A 118 -37.67 -0.71 -17.35
C SER A 118 -38.51 -0.88 -16.11
N GLN A 119 -39.72 -1.46 -16.21
CA GLN A 119 -40.59 -1.68 -15.07
C GLN A 119 -40.24 -3.04 -14.44
N THR A 120 -39.75 -3.01 -13.19
CA THR A 120 -39.50 -4.22 -12.41
C THR A 120 -40.40 -4.25 -11.18
N PRO A 121 -40.64 -5.42 -10.57
CA PRO A 121 -41.46 -5.51 -9.35
C PRO A 121 -40.99 -4.61 -8.20
N ASN A 122 -39.70 -4.30 -8.15
CA ASN A 122 -39.08 -3.47 -7.12
C ASN A 122 -38.98 -1.97 -7.49
N GLY A 123 -39.39 -1.60 -8.71
CA GLY A 123 -39.38 -0.21 -9.19
C GLY A 123 -38.83 -0.05 -10.62
N ASP A 124 -38.86 1.20 -11.10
CA ASP A 124 -38.34 1.53 -12.42
C ASP A 124 -36.82 1.60 -12.44
N LEU A 125 -36.20 0.96 -13.43
CA LEU A 125 -34.76 0.96 -13.61
C LEU A 125 -34.22 2.38 -13.85
N SER A 126 -33.08 2.67 -13.22
CA SER A 126 -32.33 3.90 -13.43
C SER A 126 -31.77 3.94 -14.86
N VAL A 127 -31.47 5.13 -15.36
CA VAL A 127 -30.86 5.31 -16.69
C VAL A 127 -29.53 4.55 -16.78
N ALA A 128 -28.73 4.57 -15.69
CA ALA A 128 -27.48 3.83 -15.61
C ALA A 128 -27.69 2.31 -15.74
N ALA A 129 -28.70 1.77 -15.06
CA ALA A 129 -29.04 0.35 -15.12
C ALA A 129 -29.50 -0.07 -16.52
N ILE A 130 -30.39 0.71 -17.14
CA ILE A 130 -30.85 0.47 -18.52
C ILE A 130 -29.66 0.46 -19.49
N LEU A 131 -28.79 1.48 -19.41
CA LEU A 131 -27.60 1.57 -20.24
C LEU A 131 -26.67 0.37 -20.04
N SER A 132 -26.33 0.04 -18.80
CA SER A 132 -25.44 -1.09 -18.48
C SER A 132 -26.00 -2.41 -19.02
N ILE A 133 -27.28 -2.70 -18.74
CA ILE A 133 -27.95 -3.93 -19.18
C ILE A 133 -27.98 -4.01 -20.71
N GLU A 134 -28.35 -2.94 -21.40
CA GLU A 134 -28.43 -2.95 -22.86
C GLU A 134 -27.06 -3.14 -23.51
N GLN A 135 -26.06 -2.37 -23.10
CA GLN A 135 -24.73 -2.47 -23.72
C GLN A 135 -24.11 -3.84 -23.48
N PHE A 136 -24.13 -4.36 -22.25
CA PHE A 136 -23.62 -5.70 -22.00
C PHE A 136 -24.44 -6.78 -22.69
N SER A 137 -25.74 -6.59 -22.87
CA SER A 137 -26.56 -7.52 -23.66
C SER A 137 -26.12 -7.54 -25.12
N ARG A 138 -25.91 -6.37 -25.74
CA ARG A 138 -25.44 -6.24 -27.13
C ARG A 138 -24.05 -6.84 -27.31
N MET A 139 -23.13 -6.56 -26.38
CA MET A 139 -21.79 -7.17 -26.35
C MET A 139 -21.85 -8.70 -26.16
N ASN A 140 -22.94 -9.22 -25.60
CA ASN A 140 -23.21 -10.66 -25.53
C ASN A 140 -23.95 -11.23 -26.75
N GLY A 141 -24.29 -10.41 -27.75
CA GLY A 141 -25.07 -10.81 -28.93
C GLY A 141 -26.57 -10.95 -28.67
N LEU A 142 -27.09 -10.33 -27.62
CA LEU A 142 -28.50 -10.40 -27.19
C LEU A 142 -29.10 -9.00 -27.05
N THR A 143 -30.44 -8.93 -27.04
CA THR A 143 -31.15 -7.70 -26.63
C THR A 143 -31.33 -7.68 -25.11
N GLY A 144 -31.44 -6.51 -24.50
CA GLY A 144 -31.74 -6.37 -23.06
C GLY A 144 -32.97 -7.17 -22.63
N LYS A 145 -34.04 -7.16 -23.44
CA LYS A 145 -35.24 -7.97 -23.19
C LYS A 145 -34.97 -9.47 -23.14
N LYS A 146 -34.19 -9.99 -24.08
CA LYS A 146 -33.84 -11.42 -24.13
C LYS A 146 -32.95 -11.78 -22.94
N MET A 147 -31.99 -10.92 -22.59
CA MET A 147 -31.12 -11.12 -21.44
C MET A 147 -31.90 -11.21 -20.13
N GLN A 148 -32.85 -10.29 -19.91
CA GLN A 148 -33.71 -10.27 -18.72
C GLN A 148 -34.60 -11.52 -18.62
N LYS A 149 -35.12 -12.03 -19.75
CA LYS A 149 -35.87 -13.29 -19.79
C LYS A 149 -35.00 -14.49 -19.43
N ILE A 150 -33.78 -14.58 -19.96
CA ILE A 150 -32.84 -15.66 -19.66
C ILE A 150 -32.46 -15.64 -18.17
N PHE A 151 -32.20 -14.45 -17.61
CA PHE A 151 -31.90 -14.29 -16.19
C PHE A 151 -33.03 -14.80 -15.31
N LYS A 152 -34.29 -14.45 -15.60
CA LYS A 152 -35.48 -14.97 -14.90
C LYS A 152 -35.67 -16.48 -15.07
N ALA A 153 -35.20 -17.07 -16.16
CA ALA A 153 -35.31 -18.52 -16.39
C ALA A 153 -34.24 -19.34 -15.66
N ILE A 154 -33.05 -18.78 -15.43
CA ILE A 154 -31.89 -19.50 -14.87
C ILE A 154 -31.68 -19.18 -13.38
N GLY A 155 -31.97 -17.96 -12.94
CA GLY A 155 -31.69 -17.50 -11.59
C GLY A 155 -32.56 -18.16 -10.53
N PRO A 156 -32.14 -18.13 -9.24
CA PRO A 156 -33.03 -18.42 -8.13
C PRO A 156 -34.16 -17.39 -8.03
N GLU A 157 -35.37 -17.81 -7.65
CA GLU A 157 -36.54 -16.93 -7.56
C GLU A 157 -36.31 -15.72 -6.65
N SER A 158 -35.54 -15.89 -5.58
CA SER A 158 -35.19 -14.81 -4.63
C SER A 158 -34.40 -13.65 -5.27
N VAL A 159 -33.81 -13.87 -6.45
CA VAL A 159 -32.89 -12.95 -7.12
C VAL A 159 -33.53 -12.29 -8.35
N HIS A 160 -34.64 -12.83 -8.87
CA HIS A 160 -35.27 -12.38 -10.12
C HIS A 160 -35.72 -10.92 -10.12
N SER A 161 -36.17 -10.42 -8.97
CA SER A 161 -36.65 -9.04 -8.80
C SER A 161 -35.54 -8.03 -8.51
N ASP A 162 -34.34 -8.50 -8.16
CA ASP A 162 -33.22 -7.63 -7.81
C ASP A 162 -32.49 -7.12 -9.07
N ALA A 163 -32.56 -5.81 -9.28
CA ALA A 163 -31.91 -5.16 -10.40
C ALA A 163 -30.38 -5.15 -10.29
N ARG A 164 -29.79 -5.19 -9.07
CA ARG A 164 -28.34 -5.32 -8.93
C ARG A 164 -27.86 -6.64 -9.50
N SER A 165 -28.54 -7.72 -9.13
CA SER A 165 -28.26 -9.05 -9.65
C SER A 165 -28.42 -9.16 -11.16
N LEU A 166 -29.40 -8.46 -11.76
CA LEU A 166 -29.53 -8.38 -13.22
C LEU A 166 -28.35 -7.64 -13.87
N VAL A 167 -27.92 -6.51 -13.30
CA VAL A 167 -26.75 -5.74 -13.78
C VAL A 167 -25.48 -6.59 -13.69
N GLU A 168 -25.26 -7.25 -12.54
CA GLU A 168 -24.15 -8.20 -12.33
C GLU A 168 -24.20 -9.33 -13.36
N TYR A 169 -25.36 -9.95 -13.57
CA TYR A 169 -25.51 -11.04 -14.53
C TYR A 169 -25.11 -10.63 -15.95
N CYS A 170 -25.55 -9.46 -16.41
CA CYS A 170 -25.21 -8.97 -17.74
C CYS A 170 -23.70 -8.71 -17.88
N CYS A 171 -23.12 -8.03 -16.89
CA CYS A 171 -21.70 -7.69 -16.86
C CYS A 171 -20.82 -8.94 -16.74
N PHE A 172 -21.07 -9.80 -15.76
CA PHE A 172 -20.25 -10.97 -15.45
C PHE A 172 -20.33 -12.02 -16.55
N ARG A 173 -21.49 -12.18 -17.21
CA ARG A 173 -21.61 -13.05 -18.38
C ARG A 173 -20.72 -12.61 -19.55
N PHE A 174 -20.55 -11.29 -19.73
CA PHE A 174 -19.63 -10.78 -20.73
C PHE A 174 -18.18 -11.03 -20.31
N LEU A 175 -17.83 -10.65 -19.09
CA LEU A 175 -16.47 -10.76 -18.54
C LEU A 175 -15.99 -12.22 -18.46
N SER A 176 -16.88 -13.18 -18.23
CA SER A 176 -16.53 -14.59 -18.11
C SER A 176 -16.01 -15.22 -19.41
N LYS A 177 -16.19 -14.56 -20.56
CA LYS A 177 -15.73 -15.06 -21.86
C LYS A 177 -14.22 -14.91 -22.06
N ASP A 178 -13.58 -14.03 -21.30
CA ASP A 178 -12.16 -13.72 -21.42
C ASP A 178 -11.41 -14.15 -20.14
N SER A 179 -10.24 -14.77 -20.31
CA SER A 179 -9.39 -15.24 -19.21
C SER A 179 -8.01 -14.57 -19.19
N SER A 180 -7.86 -13.47 -19.93
CA SER A 180 -6.63 -12.69 -20.03
C SER A 180 -6.29 -12.03 -18.70
N LEU A 181 -5.01 -11.77 -18.48
CA LEU A 181 -4.51 -11.10 -17.28
C LEU A 181 -4.98 -9.64 -17.14
N LEU A 182 -5.31 -9.02 -18.27
CA LEU A 182 -5.89 -7.69 -18.39
C LEU A 182 -6.96 -7.78 -19.48
N HIS A 183 -8.18 -7.34 -19.17
CA HIS A 183 -9.28 -7.45 -20.13
C HIS A 183 -9.01 -6.57 -21.37
N PRO A 184 -9.05 -7.11 -22.60
CA PRO A 184 -8.61 -6.39 -23.80
C PRO A 184 -9.44 -5.13 -24.11
N CYS A 185 -10.76 -5.15 -23.85
CA CYS A 185 -11.63 -4.00 -24.06
C CYS A 185 -11.28 -2.80 -23.16
N LEU A 186 -10.43 -2.94 -22.13
CA LEU A 186 -10.00 -1.80 -21.32
C LEU A 186 -9.25 -0.74 -22.11
N LYS A 187 -8.70 -1.08 -23.29
CA LYS A 187 -8.10 -0.10 -24.19
C LYS A 187 -9.11 0.88 -24.77
N GLU A 188 -10.39 0.52 -24.81
CA GLU A 188 -11.45 1.34 -25.37
C GLU A 188 -12.02 2.27 -24.29
N PRO A 189 -11.96 3.60 -24.46
CA PRO A 189 -12.54 4.56 -23.50
C PRO A 189 -14.05 4.36 -23.28
N ALA A 190 -14.75 3.88 -24.31
CA ALA A 190 -16.17 3.51 -24.24
C ALA A 190 -16.42 2.41 -23.19
N PHE A 191 -15.59 1.36 -23.18
CA PHE A 191 -15.69 0.28 -22.20
C PHE A 191 -15.33 0.77 -20.79
N GLN A 192 -14.30 1.60 -20.65
CA GLN A 192 -13.95 2.21 -19.36
C GLN A 192 -15.11 3.01 -18.76
N ARG A 193 -15.82 3.79 -19.60
CA ARG A 193 -17.06 4.49 -19.23
C ARG A 193 -18.17 3.52 -18.87
N LEU A 194 -18.35 2.45 -19.64
CA LEU A 194 -19.38 1.45 -19.37
C LEU A 194 -19.19 0.79 -17.99
N ILE A 195 -17.96 0.44 -17.61
CA ILE A 195 -17.65 -0.10 -16.26
C ILE A 195 -17.99 0.93 -15.17
N PHE A 196 -17.64 2.21 -15.38
CA PHE A 196 -18.01 3.27 -14.45
C PHE A 196 -19.53 3.44 -14.30
N VAL A 197 -20.26 3.47 -15.42
CA VAL A 197 -21.74 3.53 -15.42
C VAL A 197 -22.33 2.29 -14.76
N THR A 198 -21.70 1.14 -14.90
CA THR A 198 -22.15 -0.11 -14.27
C THR A 198 -21.97 -0.09 -12.76
N MET A 199 -20.89 0.50 -12.25
CA MET A 199 -20.76 0.75 -10.81
C MET A 199 -21.87 1.68 -10.29
N LEU A 200 -22.17 2.77 -11.00
CA LEU A 200 -23.29 3.66 -10.66
C LEU A 200 -24.65 2.95 -10.72
N ALA A 201 -24.84 2.10 -11.73
CA ALA A 201 -26.04 1.29 -11.90
C ALA A 201 -26.22 0.30 -10.75
N TRP A 202 -25.14 -0.33 -10.31
CA TRP A 202 -25.17 -1.25 -9.18
C TRP A 202 -25.46 -0.53 -7.86
N GLU A 203 -24.86 0.65 -7.64
CA GLU A 203 -25.10 1.44 -6.44
C GLU A 203 -26.57 1.87 -6.33
N ARG A 204 -27.12 2.42 -7.42
CA ARG A 204 -28.49 2.95 -7.51
C ARG A 204 -29.22 2.38 -8.74
N PRO A 205 -29.71 1.13 -8.64
CA PRO A 205 -30.31 0.44 -9.78
C PRO A 205 -31.71 0.96 -10.15
N TYR A 206 -32.40 1.63 -9.23
CA TYR A 206 -33.75 2.17 -9.44
C TYR A 206 -33.76 3.71 -9.50
N ARG A 207 -34.76 4.29 -10.17
CA ARG A 207 -34.97 5.74 -10.23
C ARG A 207 -35.33 6.32 -8.86
N SER A 208 -34.86 7.53 -8.58
CA SER A 208 -35.30 8.26 -7.39
C SER A 208 -36.68 8.90 -7.63
N ARG A 209 -37.50 9.00 -6.58
CA ARG A 209 -38.91 9.47 -6.62
C ARG A 209 -39.10 10.90 -7.19
N GLY A 210 -38.02 11.65 -7.44
CA GLY A 210 -38.03 13.00 -8.02
C GLY A 210 -37.48 13.12 -9.46
N ASP A 211 -37.07 12.02 -10.09
CA ASP A 211 -36.54 12.05 -11.45
C ASP A 211 -37.70 12.01 -12.48
N SER A 212 -38.11 13.17 -12.98
CA SER A 212 -39.14 13.25 -14.02
C SER A 212 -38.66 12.60 -15.34
N GLN A 213 -39.52 11.79 -15.95
CA GLN A 213 -39.29 11.04 -17.20
C GLN A 213 -39.02 11.94 -18.44
N ALA A 214 -39.29 13.24 -18.33
CA ALA A 214 -39.27 14.20 -19.42
C ALA A 214 -38.04 15.12 -19.37
N LYS A 215 -36.92 14.68 -19.95
CA LYS A 215 -35.88 15.44 -20.68
C LYS A 215 -34.65 14.54 -20.92
N VAL A 216 -34.84 13.58 -21.82
CA VAL A 216 -33.86 12.57 -22.20
C VAL A 216 -32.94 13.15 -23.27
N SER A 217 -31.69 13.43 -22.90
CA SER A 217 -30.49 12.98 -23.63
C SER A 217 -29.25 13.67 -23.04
N GLU A 218 -29.20 15.01 -23.08
CA GLU A 218 -27.99 15.78 -22.71
C GLU A 218 -27.80 16.01 -21.20
N LYS A 219 -28.91 16.15 -20.45
CA LYS A 219 -28.85 16.47 -19.01
C LYS A 219 -28.43 15.25 -18.17
N HIS A 220 -28.68 14.04 -18.66
CA HIS A 220 -28.39 12.80 -17.94
C HIS A 220 -26.94 12.33 -18.09
N SER A 221 -26.29 12.57 -19.24
CA SER A 221 -24.86 12.28 -19.45
C SER A 221 -23.96 13.16 -18.58
N LEU A 222 -24.29 14.46 -18.47
CA LEU A 222 -23.63 15.39 -17.55
C LEU A 222 -23.89 15.03 -16.08
N GLN A 223 -25.09 14.53 -15.75
CA GLN A 223 -25.37 14.01 -14.41
C GLN A 223 -24.57 12.76 -14.08
N LEU A 224 -24.45 11.79 -15.00
CA LEU A 224 -23.63 10.59 -14.81
C LEU A 224 -22.15 10.93 -14.63
N LYS A 225 -21.63 11.89 -15.39
CA LYS A 225 -20.25 12.40 -15.25
C LYS A 225 -19.98 13.08 -13.90
N ARG A 226 -21.01 13.64 -13.25
CA ARG A 226 -20.90 14.30 -11.93
C ARG A 226 -21.16 13.38 -10.74
N ARG A 227 -21.66 12.16 -10.96
CA ARG A 227 -21.89 11.21 -9.86
C ARG A 227 -20.59 10.55 -9.46
N LEU A 228 -20.49 10.29 -8.17
CA LEU A 228 -19.39 9.55 -7.56
C LEU A 228 -19.83 8.10 -7.37
N VAL A 229 -18.91 7.17 -7.59
CA VAL A 229 -19.09 5.76 -7.27
C VAL A 229 -18.73 5.54 -5.81
N GLY A 230 -19.62 4.92 -5.05
CA GLY A 230 -19.40 4.52 -3.67
C GLY A 230 -18.57 3.23 -3.53
N GLU A 231 -18.09 2.98 -2.30
CA GLU A 231 -17.18 1.87 -1.99
C GLU A 231 -17.78 0.51 -2.36
N GLU A 232 -18.99 0.21 -1.90
CA GLU A 232 -19.67 -1.07 -2.12
C GLU A 232 -19.79 -1.43 -3.61
N ALA A 233 -20.13 -0.46 -4.45
CA ALA A 233 -20.25 -0.67 -5.88
C ALA A 233 -18.89 -0.90 -6.54
N PHE A 234 -17.87 -0.16 -6.12
CA PHE A 234 -16.51 -0.31 -6.62
C PHE A 234 -15.94 -1.68 -6.28
N VAL A 235 -16.01 -2.09 -5.00
CA VAL A 235 -15.41 -3.35 -4.54
C VAL A 235 -16.13 -4.57 -5.10
N ARG A 236 -17.39 -4.41 -5.51
CA ARG A 236 -18.16 -5.47 -6.15
C ARG A 236 -17.86 -5.64 -7.64
N ILE A 237 -17.78 -4.54 -8.40
CA ILE A 237 -17.67 -4.60 -9.87
C ILE A 237 -16.23 -4.51 -10.36
N ALA A 238 -15.38 -3.68 -9.74
CA ALA A 238 -14.02 -3.45 -10.24
C ALA A 238 -13.14 -4.71 -10.21
N PRO A 239 -13.12 -5.53 -9.13
CA PRO A 239 -12.34 -6.78 -9.09
C PRO A 239 -12.85 -7.88 -10.04
N ALA A 240 -14.10 -7.79 -10.50
CA ALA A 240 -14.62 -8.72 -11.50
C ALA A 240 -13.97 -8.50 -12.88
N VAL A 241 -13.42 -7.31 -13.14
CA VAL A 241 -12.73 -7.00 -14.39
C VAL A 241 -11.24 -7.32 -14.25
N ALA A 242 -10.76 -8.27 -15.05
CA ALA A 242 -9.38 -8.75 -14.98
C ALA A 242 -8.36 -7.60 -15.10
N GLY A 243 -7.49 -7.51 -14.09
CA GLY A 243 -6.36 -6.58 -14.01
C GLY A 243 -6.65 -5.24 -13.33
N ILE A 244 -7.92 -4.87 -13.09
CA ILE A 244 -8.28 -3.57 -12.48
C ILE A 244 -8.04 -3.56 -10.97
N ALA A 245 -8.47 -4.59 -10.27
CA ALA A 245 -8.42 -4.68 -8.81
C ALA A 245 -8.40 -6.15 -8.36
N ASP A 246 -7.95 -6.41 -7.12
CA ASP A 246 -8.17 -7.72 -6.48
C ASP A 246 -9.23 -7.55 -5.40
N TRP A 247 -10.02 -8.61 -5.18
CA TRP A 247 -10.99 -8.67 -4.08
C TRP A 247 -10.37 -8.34 -2.71
N THR A 248 -9.10 -8.70 -2.51
CA THR A 248 -8.39 -8.54 -1.24
C THR A 248 -7.98 -7.10 -0.93
N THR A 249 -7.64 -6.31 -1.96
CA THR A 249 -7.15 -4.93 -1.83
C THR A 249 -8.12 -3.90 -2.38
N ALA A 250 -9.29 -4.31 -2.87
CA ALA A 250 -10.28 -3.42 -3.49
C ALA A 250 -10.70 -2.25 -2.61
N HIS A 251 -10.89 -2.48 -1.30
CA HIS A 251 -11.22 -1.42 -0.34
C HIS A 251 -10.10 -0.39 -0.19
N ASN A 252 -8.84 -0.85 -0.12
CA ASN A 252 -7.69 0.03 -0.03
C ASN A 252 -7.48 0.80 -1.35
N LEU A 253 -7.70 0.15 -2.49
CA LEU A 253 -7.69 0.80 -3.79
C LEU A 253 -8.79 1.86 -3.91
N PHE A 254 -10.01 1.58 -3.40
CA PHE A 254 -11.07 2.57 -3.36
C PHE A 254 -10.66 3.81 -2.56
N LYS A 255 -10.14 3.62 -1.35
CA LYS A 255 -9.64 4.72 -0.49
C LYS A 255 -8.57 5.54 -1.21
N ALA A 256 -7.66 4.87 -1.91
CA ALA A 256 -6.60 5.52 -2.68
C ALA A 256 -7.16 6.41 -3.81
N LEU A 257 -8.14 5.90 -4.56
CA LEU A 257 -8.75 6.61 -5.70
C LEU A 257 -9.70 7.74 -5.27
N ALA A 258 -10.49 7.51 -4.24
CA ALA A 258 -11.40 8.51 -3.67
C ALA A 258 -10.63 9.62 -2.94
N GLY A 259 -9.54 9.31 -2.25
CA GLY A 259 -8.80 10.28 -1.43
C GLY A 259 -9.70 10.85 -0.33
N ASN A 260 -9.89 12.18 -0.34
CA ASN A 260 -10.76 12.87 0.61
C ASN A 260 -12.21 13.01 0.12
N ASP A 261 -12.51 12.56 -1.09
CA ASP A 261 -13.86 12.63 -1.65
C ASP A 261 -14.75 11.51 -1.11
N GLN A 262 -16.07 11.71 -1.13
CA GLN A 262 -17.05 10.70 -0.69
C GLN A 262 -17.19 9.50 -1.66
N GLY A 263 -16.45 9.50 -2.78
CA GLY A 263 -16.47 8.44 -3.77
C GLY A 263 -15.58 8.74 -4.98
N ILE A 264 -15.53 7.79 -5.91
CA ILE A 264 -14.65 7.89 -7.08
C ILE A 264 -15.35 8.66 -8.20
N SER A 265 -14.74 9.74 -8.66
CA SER A 265 -15.16 10.48 -9.85
C SER A 265 -14.73 9.77 -11.14
N PHE A 266 -15.43 10.04 -12.24
CA PHE A 266 -15.06 9.47 -13.54
C PHE A 266 -13.64 9.89 -13.97
N THR A 267 -13.21 11.11 -13.62
CA THR A 267 -11.85 11.59 -13.92
C THR A 267 -10.81 10.77 -13.16
N SER A 268 -10.98 10.58 -11.84
CA SER A 268 -10.08 9.74 -11.03
C SER A 268 -9.99 8.31 -11.59
N TRP A 269 -11.15 7.72 -11.92
CA TRP A 269 -11.24 6.41 -12.56
C TRP A 269 -10.50 6.34 -13.91
N SER A 270 -10.78 7.27 -14.83
CA SER A 270 -10.17 7.29 -16.17
C SER A 270 -8.65 7.52 -16.13
N THR A 271 -8.18 8.38 -15.22
CA THR A 271 -6.74 8.61 -15.00
C THR A 271 -6.07 7.33 -14.50
N TYR A 272 -6.65 6.66 -13.50
CA TYR A 272 -6.13 5.39 -12.98
C TYR A 272 -6.01 4.32 -14.06
N ILE A 273 -7.07 4.11 -14.86
CA ILE A 273 -7.05 3.12 -15.94
C ILE A 273 -6.04 3.52 -17.04
N GLY A 274 -5.95 4.80 -17.37
CA GLY A 274 -4.96 5.33 -18.31
C GLY A 274 -3.52 5.04 -17.88
N GLU A 275 -3.17 5.33 -16.62
CA GLU A 275 -1.85 5.02 -16.07
C GLU A 275 -1.59 3.51 -15.97
N LEU A 276 -2.60 2.71 -15.61
CA LEU A 276 -2.50 1.25 -15.58
C LEU A 276 -2.17 0.67 -16.96
N LEU A 277 -2.81 1.17 -18.02
CA LEU A 277 -2.53 0.77 -19.40
C LEU A 277 -1.13 1.19 -19.84
N LYS A 278 -0.69 2.42 -19.53
CA LYS A 278 0.68 2.87 -19.81
C LYS A 278 1.73 1.98 -19.13
N VAL A 279 1.52 1.62 -17.87
CA VAL A 279 2.40 0.70 -17.14
C VAL A 279 2.38 -0.70 -17.76
N HIS A 280 1.22 -1.18 -18.23
CA HIS A 280 1.12 -2.47 -18.89
C HIS A 280 1.84 -2.50 -20.26
N GLU A 281 1.66 -1.47 -21.09
CA GLU A 281 2.23 -1.38 -22.43
C GLU A 281 3.72 -1.02 -22.42
N GLY A 282 4.12 -0.09 -21.55
CA GLY A 282 5.53 0.30 -21.36
C GLY A 282 6.42 -0.87 -20.98
N ARG A 283 5.89 -1.90 -20.32
CA ARG A 283 6.66 -3.11 -19.98
C ARG A 283 6.85 -4.08 -21.14
N LYS A 284 5.88 -4.18 -22.07
CA LYS A 284 6.01 -5.03 -23.27
C LYS A 284 7.16 -4.55 -24.16
N SER A 285 7.39 -3.24 -24.22
CA SER A 285 8.48 -2.67 -25.03
C SER A 285 9.88 -2.88 -24.42
N TYR A 286 10.01 -2.88 -23.08
CA TYR A 286 11.29 -3.21 -22.40
C TYR A 286 11.62 -4.70 -22.47
N GLN A 287 10.62 -5.58 -22.35
CA GLN A 287 10.82 -7.03 -22.41
C GLN A 287 11.43 -7.47 -23.75
N PHE A 288 11.21 -6.73 -24.84
CA PHE A 288 11.77 -7.01 -26.16
C PHE A 288 13.21 -6.49 -26.36
N LYS A 289 13.64 -5.50 -25.57
CA LYS A 289 14.97 -4.87 -25.73
C LYS A 289 16.08 -5.52 -24.89
N ASP A 290 15.75 -6.05 -23.72
CA ASP A 290 16.71 -6.57 -22.73
C ASP A 290 16.65 -8.11 -22.54
N SER A 291 15.92 -8.85 -23.40
CA SER A 291 15.64 -10.30 -23.24
C SER A 291 16.86 -11.20 -23.27
N ALA A 292 18.01 -10.73 -23.77
CA ALA A 292 19.23 -11.54 -23.84
C ALA A 292 19.97 -11.68 -22.49
N GLN A 293 19.71 -10.81 -21.49
CA GLN A 293 20.46 -10.78 -20.22
C GLN A 293 19.64 -11.25 -19.01
N LEU A 294 18.32 -11.38 -19.14
CA LEU A 294 17.43 -11.79 -18.07
C LEU A 294 17.13 -13.28 -18.21
N HIS A 295 17.28 -14.06 -17.14
CA HIS A 295 17.11 -15.52 -17.11
C HIS A 295 15.65 -15.99 -17.33
N ASN A 296 15.02 -15.56 -18.42
CA ASN A 296 13.60 -15.75 -18.73
C ASN A 296 12.65 -15.16 -17.65
N GLU A 297 13.12 -14.15 -16.92
CA GLU A 297 12.36 -13.48 -15.86
C GLU A 297 11.57 -12.28 -16.41
N ARG A 298 10.42 -11.98 -15.80
CA ARG A 298 9.56 -10.88 -16.25
C ARG A 298 9.84 -9.61 -15.46
N ILE A 299 10.06 -8.50 -16.16
CA ILE A 299 10.29 -7.20 -15.53
C ILE A 299 9.00 -6.68 -14.89
N LEU A 300 9.10 -6.33 -13.61
CA LEU A 300 8.02 -5.73 -12.82
C LEU A 300 8.21 -4.22 -12.65
N CYS A 301 9.39 -3.76 -12.25
CA CYS A 301 9.67 -2.34 -12.03
C CYS A 301 11.06 -1.97 -12.54
N ILE A 302 11.21 -0.74 -13.03
CA ILE A 302 12.50 -0.17 -13.42
C ILE A 302 12.63 1.20 -12.76
N ALA A 303 13.75 1.43 -12.06
CA ALA A 303 14.19 2.76 -11.68
C ALA A 303 15.44 3.09 -12.50
N SER A 304 15.29 3.98 -13.49
CA SER A 304 16.37 4.40 -14.38
C SER A 304 16.90 5.78 -13.99
N GLY A 305 18.22 5.90 -13.85
CA GLY A 305 18.94 7.06 -13.32
C GLY A 305 19.08 8.22 -14.30
N GLY A 306 17.96 8.81 -14.72
CA GLY A 306 17.97 10.14 -15.33
C GLY A 306 18.09 11.23 -14.26
N LYS A 307 16.94 11.63 -13.70
CA LYS A 307 16.87 12.70 -12.68
C LYS A 307 17.13 12.22 -11.25
N HIS A 308 16.92 10.93 -10.94
CA HIS A 308 17.02 10.38 -9.58
C HIS A 308 17.48 8.90 -9.57
N PRO A 309 18.79 8.62 -9.71
CA PRO A 309 19.34 7.26 -9.68
C PRO A 309 19.11 6.58 -8.33
N VAL A 310 19.06 5.25 -8.33
CA VAL A 310 19.09 4.46 -7.09
C VAL A 310 20.55 4.30 -6.68
N LEU A 311 20.85 4.53 -5.40
CA LEU A 311 22.20 4.37 -4.87
C LEU A 311 22.31 3.02 -4.17
N LYS A 312 23.24 2.17 -4.62
CA LYS A 312 23.59 0.93 -3.92
C LYS A 312 24.76 1.18 -2.98
N TRP A 313 24.56 0.93 -1.70
CA TRP A 313 25.58 1.09 -0.67
C TRP A 313 26.42 -0.18 -0.52
N GLU A 314 27.73 -0.04 -0.66
CA GLU A 314 28.73 -1.09 -0.44
C GLU A 314 29.95 -0.48 0.26
N ASN A 315 30.36 -1.04 1.41
CA ASN A 315 31.55 -0.58 2.16
C ASN A 315 31.55 0.94 2.43
N ASN A 316 30.41 1.50 2.87
CA ASN A 316 30.20 2.95 3.08
C ASN A 316 30.35 3.83 1.82
N MET A 317 30.36 3.23 0.63
CA MET A 317 30.33 3.94 -0.65
C MET A 317 28.99 3.73 -1.35
N ALA A 318 28.43 4.81 -1.89
CA ALA A 318 27.17 4.80 -2.62
C ALA A 318 27.43 4.80 -4.14
N TRP A 319 26.99 3.74 -4.82
CA TRP A 319 27.12 3.58 -6.26
C TRP A 319 25.80 3.91 -6.96
N PRO A 320 25.72 4.93 -7.83
CA PRO A 320 24.50 5.22 -8.57
C PRO A 320 24.28 4.20 -9.69
N GLY A 321 23.03 3.78 -9.88
CA GLY A 321 22.69 2.78 -10.88
C GLY A 321 21.23 2.73 -11.29
N LYS A 322 20.97 1.86 -12.27
CA LYS A 322 19.63 1.42 -12.67
C LYS A 322 19.27 0.18 -11.86
N LEU A 323 18.11 0.21 -11.20
CA LEU A 323 17.56 -0.92 -10.46
C LEU A 323 16.39 -1.52 -11.26
N ILE A 324 16.38 -2.85 -11.40
CA ILE A 324 15.33 -3.60 -12.08
C ILE A 324 14.81 -4.66 -11.12
N LEU A 325 13.50 -4.67 -10.88
CA LEU A 325 12.81 -5.74 -10.17
C LEU A 325 12.16 -6.67 -11.20
N THR A 326 12.43 -7.96 -11.09
CA THR A 326 11.75 -9.01 -11.85
C THR A 326 10.79 -9.80 -10.96
N ASP A 327 10.07 -10.74 -11.56
CA ASP A 327 9.23 -11.69 -10.83
C ASP A 327 10.02 -12.76 -10.05
N ARG A 328 11.36 -12.66 -9.95
CA ARG A 328 12.21 -13.56 -9.16
C ARG A 328 13.36 -12.87 -8.42
N ALA A 329 13.89 -11.77 -8.94
CA ALA A 329 15.16 -11.20 -8.47
C ALA A 329 15.24 -9.67 -8.62
N LEU A 330 16.23 -9.07 -7.97
CA LEU A 330 16.67 -7.70 -8.22
C LEU A 330 17.93 -7.71 -9.08
N TYR A 331 17.99 -6.80 -10.05
CA TYR A 331 19.20 -6.52 -10.83
C TYR A 331 19.64 -5.09 -10.61
N PHE A 332 20.93 -4.90 -10.43
CA PHE A 332 21.53 -3.58 -10.29
C PHE A 332 22.64 -3.39 -11.33
N GLU A 333 22.49 -2.33 -12.13
CA GLU A 333 23.45 -1.91 -13.14
C GLU A 333 24.06 -0.57 -12.73
N ALA A 334 25.32 -0.59 -12.27
CA ALA A 334 26.03 0.62 -11.85
C ALA A 334 26.38 1.52 -13.06
N VAL A 335 26.20 2.83 -12.92
CA VAL A 335 26.65 3.82 -13.90
C VAL A 335 28.16 4.00 -13.75
N GLY A 336 28.94 3.42 -14.68
CA GLY A 336 30.40 3.50 -14.69
C GLY A 336 30.94 4.64 -15.58
N LEU A 337 32.09 5.21 -15.21
CA LEU A 337 32.87 6.15 -16.03
C LEU A 337 33.56 5.46 -17.23
N MET A 338 33.82 4.15 -17.15
CA MET A 338 34.41 3.32 -18.21
C MET A 338 33.53 2.09 -18.46
N GLY A 339 32.63 2.19 -19.44
CA GLY A 339 31.84 1.07 -19.95
C GLY A 339 30.73 0.55 -19.03
N LYS A 340 29.89 -0.33 -19.62
CA LYS A 340 28.79 -1.02 -18.96
C LYS A 340 29.37 -2.08 -18.00
N ARG A 341 29.22 -1.92 -16.68
CA ARG A 341 29.57 -2.98 -15.71
C ARG A 341 28.54 -4.13 -15.81
N ASN A 342 28.96 -5.36 -15.54
CA ASN A 342 28.04 -6.51 -15.46
C ASN A 342 26.98 -6.27 -14.37
N ALA A 343 25.72 -6.52 -14.70
CA ALA A 343 24.62 -6.36 -13.74
C ALA A 343 24.76 -7.38 -12.60
N SER A 344 24.71 -6.90 -11.35
CA SER A 344 24.62 -7.78 -10.19
C SER A 344 23.18 -8.30 -10.06
N ARG A 345 22.99 -9.55 -9.64
CA ARG A 345 21.67 -10.17 -9.39
C ARG A 345 21.54 -10.58 -7.93
N LEU A 346 20.40 -10.28 -7.30
CA LEU A 346 20.04 -10.74 -5.95
C LEU A 346 18.73 -11.54 -6.02
N ASP A 347 18.77 -12.81 -5.60
CA ASP A 347 17.62 -13.71 -5.69
C ASP A 347 16.60 -13.45 -4.56
N LEU A 348 15.32 -13.27 -4.90
CA LEU A 348 14.24 -13.05 -3.92
C LEU A 348 13.43 -14.33 -3.64
N THR A 349 13.68 -15.42 -4.37
CA THR A 349 12.90 -16.65 -4.28
C THR A 349 13.33 -17.57 -3.14
N VAL A 350 14.51 -17.32 -2.57
CA VAL A 350 15.13 -18.10 -1.51
C VAL A 350 14.34 -17.98 -0.20
N GLU A 351 14.37 -19.03 0.61
CA GLU A 351 13.80 -19.01 1.96
C GLU A 351 14.61 -18.10 2.89
N GLY A 352 13.92 -17.31 3.72
CA GLY A 352 14.55 -16.32 4.58
C GLY A 352 14.88 -15.00 3.90
N SER A 353 14.57 -14.82 2.61
CA SER A 353 14.65 -13.50 1.96
C SER A 353 13.75 -12.49 2.68
N LEU A 354 14.30 -11.33 2.98
CA LEU A 354 13.64 -10.31 3.79
C LEU A 354 13.98 -8.92 3.28
N VAL A 355 13.03 -8.00 3.46
CA VAL A 355 13.20 -6.59 3.15
C VAL A 355 12.83 -5.74 4.37
N LYS A 356 13.68 -4.77 4.70
CA LYS A 356 13.47 -3.83 5.82
C LYS A 356 13.67 -2.40 5.34
N ARG A 357 12.93 -1.46 5.95
CA ARG A 357 13.21 -0.03 5.84
C ARG A 357 14.45 0.27 6.68
N THR A 358 15.39 1.01 6.11
CA THR A 358 16.71 1.24 6.69
C THR A 358 17.11 2.69 6.52
N ARG A 359 17.79 3.22 7.53
CA ARG A 359 18.38 4.56 7.47
C ARG A 359 19.80 4.47 6.93
N VAL A 360 20.18 5.47 6.16
CA VAL A 360 21.52 5.58 5.59
C VAL A 360 22.02 7.00 5.73
N GLY A 361 23.34 7.18 5.66
CA GLY A 361 23.95 8.49 5.62
C GLY A 361 25.46 8.41 5.47
N PRO A 362 26.10 9.56 5.17
CA PRO A 362 27.54 9.60 4.94
C PRO A 362 28.30 9.15 6.19
N LEU A 363 29.45 8.49 5.98
CA LEU A 363 30.33 7.98 7.04
C LEU A 363 29.69 6.95 8.00
N GLY A 364 28.56 6.35 7.62
CA GLY A 364 27.88 5.34 8.43
C GLY A 364 26.95 5.91 9.52
N PHE A 365 26.57 7.19 9.42
CA PHE A 365 25.55 7.76 10.30
C PHE A 365 24.13 7.51 9.73
N ASP A 366 23.23 6.94 10.54
CA ASP A 366 21.84 6.60 10.18
C ASP A 366 20.89 7.82 10.16
N LEU A 367 21.19 8.81 9.32
CA LEU A 367 20.50 10.11 9.32
C LEU A 367 19.27 10.19 8.42
N LEU A 368 19.28 9.51 7.27
CA LEU A 368 18.23 9.61 6.25
C LEU A 368 17.41 8.33 6.20
N ASP A 369 16.10 8.47 6.40
CA ASP A 369 15.14 7.39 6.21
C ASP A 369 14.78 7.26 4.72
N SER A 370 15.77 6.91 3.90
CA SER A 370 15.66 6.92 2.43
C SER A 370 16.01 5.57 1.79
N ALA A 371 16.32 4.54 2.59
CA ALA A 371 16.82 3.28 2.06
C ALA A 371 16.00 2.05 2.44
N VAL A 372 16.25 0.99 1.70
CA VAL A 372 15.71 -0.34 1.88
C VAL A 372 16.87 -1.34 1.91
N SER A 373 16.93 -2.18 2.95
CA SER A 373 17.86 -3.31 2.97
C SER A 373 17.14 -4.59 2.53
N VAL A 374 17.70 -5.28 1.55
CA VAL A 374 17.20 -6.55 1.02
C VAL A 374 18.25 -7.62 1.27
N THR A 375 17.86 -8.69 1.98
CA THR A 375 18.74 -9.81 2.30
C THR A 375 18.21 -11.06 1.57
N SER A 376 19.11 -11.84 0.97
CA SER A 376 18.76 -13.10 0.30
C SER A 376 19.08 -14.29 1.21
N GLY A 377 18.10 -14.77 1.96
CA GLY A 377 18.28 -15.92 2.87
C GLY A 377 19.29 -15.70 4.01
N PRO A 378 19.50 -16.72 4.86
CA PRO A 378 20.27 -16.59 6.11
C PRO A 378 21.79 -16.51 5.96
N GLN A 379 22.36 -16.71 4.75
CA GLN A 379 23.82 -16.76 4.53
C GLN A 379 24.33 -15.89 3.37
N LEU A 380 23.52 -15.05 2.71
CA LEU A 380 23.94 -14.35 1.50
C LEU A 380 23.55 -12.87 1.46
N ASP A 381 24.52 -12.08 0.99
CA ASP A 381 24.47 -10.72 0.44
C ASP A 381 23.27 -9.86 0.84
N THR A 382 23.51 -8.89 1.72
CA THR A 382 22.55 -7.82 1.99
C THR A 382 22.85 -6.63 1.09
N TRP A 383 21.86 -6.22 0.30
CA TRP A 383 21.93 -4.99 -0.48
C TRP A 383 21.23 -3.87 0.27
N VAL A 384 21.89 -2.73 0.40
CA VAL A 384 21.27 -1.50 0.90
C VAL A 384 21.08 -0.55 -0.28
N LEU A 385 19.82 -0.23 -0.57
CA LEU A 385 19.39 0.54 -1.73
C LEU A 385 18.73 1.82 -1.26
N GLU A 386 19.33 2.97 -1.55
CA GLU A 386 18.80 4.28 -1.23
C GLU A 386 18.05 4.89 -2.42
N PHE A 387 16.87 5.41 -2.11
CA PHE A 387 15.98 6.08 -3.03
C PHE A 387 15.89 7.56 -2.63
N VAL A 388 16.55 8.41 -3.41
CA VAL A 388 16.54 9.84 -3.15
C VAL A 388 15.22 10.43 -3.65
N ASP A 389 14.39 10.88 -2.70
CA ASP A 389 13.05 11.42 -2.93
C ASP A 389 12.96 12.88 -2.52
N TRP A 390 13.23 13.80 -3.46
CA TRP A 390 13.01 15.23 -3.24
C TRP A 390 11.55 15.67 -3.48
N GLY A 391 10.72 14.81 -4.09
CA GLY A 391 9.42 15.16 -4.66
C GLY A 391 8.19 14.55 -3.98
N GLY A 392 8.32 13.89 -2.81
CA GLY A 392 7.18 13.30 -2.10
C GLY A 392 6.53 12.09 -2.81
N GLU A 393 7.21 11.48 -3.79
CA GLU A 393 6.70 10.35 -4.59
C GLU A 393 6.76 8.98 -3.86
N MET A 394 7.18 8.99 -2.59
CA MET A 394 7.33 7.81 -1.72
C MET A 394 8.04 6.65 -2.42
N ARG A 395 9.06 6.91 -3.24
CA ARG A 395 9.70 5.88 -4.09
C ARG A 395 10.28 4.78 -3.22
N ARG A 396 10.95 5.10 -2.11
CA ARG A 396 11.43 4.10 -1.15
C ARG A 396 10.30 3.17 -0.70
N ASP A 397 9.16 3.71 -0.29
CA ASP A 397 8.03 2.92 0.25
C ASP A 397 7.30 2.11 -0.84
N VAL A 398 7.19 2.66 -2.06
CA VAL A 398 6.68 1.92 -3.23
C VAL A 398 7.62 0.77 -3.59
N TRP A 399 8.93 1.00 -3.64
CA TRP A 399 9.91 -0.05 -3.90
C TRP A 399 9.93 -1.10 -2.79
N TYR A 400 9.82 -0.69 -1.53
CA TYR A 400 9.66 -1.58 -0.39
C TYR A 400 8.43 -2.49 -0.57
N ALA A 401 7.28 -1.93 -0.93
CA ALA A 401 6.06 -2.70 -1.16
C ALA A 401 6.19 -3.65 -2.35
N CYS A 402 6.78 -3.22 -3.46
CA CYS A 402 7.03 -4.08 -4.63
C CYS A 402 7.96 -5.26 -4.32
N ILE A 403 9.06 -5.03 -3.59
CA ILE A 403 10.01 -6.09 -3.21
C ILE A 403 9.36 -7.04 -2.20
N SER A 404 8.66 -6.49 -1.21
CA SER A 404 7.90 -7.27 -0.21
C SER A 404 6.88 -8.18 -0.87
N GLU A 405 6.20 -7.69 -1.91
CA GLU A 405 5.20 -8.47 -2.65
C GLU A 405 5.81 -9.68 -3.37
N VAL A 406 6.98 -9.53 -4.00
CA VAL A 406 7.67 -10.65 -4.66
C VAL A 406 8.16 -11.67 -3.64
N ILE A 407 8.74 -11.24 -2.52
CA ILE A 407 9.15 -12.13 -1.42
C ILE A 407 7.94 -12.88 -0.87
N ALA A 408 6.83 -12.17 -0.64
CA ALA A 408 5.60 -12.74 -0.10
C ALA A 408 4.93 -13.74 -1.06
N LEU A 409 4.98 -13.48 -2.36
CA LEU A 409 4.55 -14.41 -3.40
C LEU A 409 5.28 -15.75 -3.32
N TYR A 410 6.61 -15.76 -3.20
CA TYR A 410 7.35 -17.02 -3.13
C TYR A 410 7.17 -17.75 -1.80
N LYS A 411 6.95 -17.02 -0.70
CA LYS A 411 6.49 -17.63 0.56
C LYS A 411 5.14 -18.32 0.36
N PHE A 412 4.18 -17.65 -0.28
CA PHE A 412 2.87 -18.22 -0.61
C PHE A 412 2.97 -19.48 -1.50
N ILE A 413 3.78 -19.44 -2.56
CA ILE A 413 3.98 -20.60 -3.46
C ILE A 413 4.56 -21.79 -2.70
N ARG A 414 5.53 -21.57 -1.80
CA ARG A 414 6.12 -22.67 -0.99
C ARG A 414 5.11 -23.27 -0.01
N GLU A 415 4.33 -22.42 0.67
CA GLU A 415 3.42 -22.86 1.73
C GLU A 415 2.10 -23.47 1.22
N PHE A 416 1.55 -22.92 0.13
CA PHE A 416 0.23 -23.30 -0.40
C PHE A 416 0.27 -23.90 -1.80
N GLY A 417 1.42 -23.91 -2.47
CA GLY A 417 1.58 -24.56 -3.77
C GLY A 417 1.98 -26.03 -3.65
N PRO A 418 1.70 -26.85 -4.67
CA PRO A 418 2.29 -28.18 -4.82
C PRO A 418 3.82 -28.12 -4.80
N GLU A 419 4.47 -29.18 -4.33
CA GLU A 419 5.94 -29.28 -4.36
C GLU A 419 6.46 -29.34 -5.80
N GLU A 420 7.69 -28.86 -6.00
CA GLU A 420 8.32 -28.93 -7.31
C GLU A 420 8.53 -30.41 -7.69
N GLY A 421 7.95 -30.82 -8.83
CA GLY A 421 7.97 -32.22 -9.28
C GLY A 421 6.81 -33.08 -8.79
N ASP A 422 5.83 -32.53 -8.06
CA ASP A 422 4.66 -33.30 -7.62
C ASP A 422 3.78 -33.75 -8.81
N GLN A 423 3.72 -35.07 -9.03
CA GLN A 423 2.97 -35.69 -10.13
C GLN A 423 1.45 -35.50 -10.06
N SER A 424 0.89 -35.24 -8.87
CA SER A 424 -0.56 -35.01 -8.74
C SER A 424 -1.07 -33.76 -9.40
N VAL A 425 -0.17 -32.84 -9.76
CA VAL A 425 -0.53 -31.63 -10.52
C VAL A 425 -1.17 -32.02 -11.85
N TYR A 426 -0.86 -33.21 -12.38
CA TYR A 426 -1.50 -33.76 -13.59
C TYR A 426 -2.88 -34.39 -13.33
N ASN A 427 -3.23 -34.68 -12.07
CA ASN A 427 -4.56 -35.21 -11.71
C ASN A 427 -5.63 -34.12 -11.71
N VAL A 428 -5.24 -32.85 -11.57
CA VAL A 428 -6.15 -31.71 -11.49
C VAL A 428 -5.93 -30.79 -12.68
N TYR A 429 -6.98 -30.61 -13.49
CA TYR A 429 -6.89 -29.83 -14.71
C TYR A 429 -6.52 -28.37 -14.43
N GLY A 430 -5.42 -27.91 -15.03
CA GLY A 430 -4.98 -26.52 -14.94
C GLY A 430 -4.12 -26.21 -13.71
N ALA A 431 -3.91 -27.17 -12.80
CA ALA A 431 -3.05 -26.99 -11.63
C ALA A 431 -1.59 -26.66 -12.01
N GLN A 432 -1.11 -27.18 -13.15
CA GLN A 432 0.22 -26.88 -13.70
C GLN A 432 0.43 -25.39 -14.02
N LYS A 433 -0.65 -24.66 -14.29
CA LYS A 433 -0.61 -23.19 -14.52
C LYS A 433 -0.70 -22.40 -13.22
N GLY A 434 -0.84 -23.04 -12.06
CA GLY A 434 -1.10 -22.37 -10.79
C GLY A 434 0.03 -21.46 -10.32
N LYS A 435 1.29 -21.89 -10.44
CA LYS A 435 2.47 -21.05 -10.16
C LYS A 435 2.46 -19.79 -11.04
N ALA A 436 2.17 -19.94 -12.33
CA ALA A 436 2.09 -18.81 -13.25
C ALA A 436 0.91 -17.86 -12.94
N ARG A 437 -0.23 -18.39 -12.48
CA ARG A 437 -1.37 -17.60 -11.99
C ARG A 437 -0.99 -16.77 -10.77
N ALA A 438 -0.37 -17.39 -9.76
CA ALA A 438 0.09 -16.69 -8.56
C ALA A 438 1.07 -15.55 -8.88
N ILE A 439 2.08 -15.81 -9.74
CA ILE A 439 3.01 -14.76 -10.17
C ILE A 439 2.28 -13.62 -10.89
N SER A 440 1.22 -13.93 -11.65
CA SER A 440 0.43 -12.92 -12.35
C SER A 440 -0.38 -12.03 -11.40
N TYR A 441 -0.86 -12.56 -10.26
CA TYR A 441 -1.48 -11.75 -9.21
C TYR A 441 -0.52 -10.71 -8.63
N ALA A 442 0.67 -11.15 -8.19
CA ALA A 442 1.71 -10.24 -7.70
C ALA A 442 2.13 -9.22 -8.77
N THR A 443 2.28 -9.67 -10.02
CA THR A 443 2.61 -8.79 -11.15
C THR A 443 1.56 -7.70 -11.33
N ASN A 444 0.27 -8.05 -11.28
CA ASN A 444 -0.83 -7.11 -11.39
C ASN A 444 -0.93 -6.17 -10.18
N ALA A 445 -0.63 -6.65 -8.97
CA ALA A 445 -0.56 -5.82 -7.77
C ALA A 445 0.52 -4.73 -7.91
N VAL A 446 1.72 -5.11 -8.35
CA VAL A 446 2.81 -4.18 -8.63
C VAL A 446 2.45 -3.19 -9.76
N ARG A 447 1.73 -3.62 -10.81
CA ARG A 447 1.24 -2.71 -11.87
C ARG A 447 0.30 -1.65 -11.32
N ARG A 448 -0.66 -2.05 -10.50
CA ARG A 448 -1.65 -1.15 -9.92
C ARG A 448 -1.00 -0.15 -8.96
N LEU A 449 -0.05 -0.62 -8.14
CA LEU A 449 0.72 0.25 -7.26
C LEU A 449 1.49 1.33 -8.05
N GLN A 450 2.17 0.94 -9.14
CA GLN A 450 2.85 1.92 -10.01
C GLN A 450 1.87 2.87 -10.71
N ALA A 451 0.72 2.37 -11.16
CA ALA A 451 -0.31 3.22 -11.76
C ALA A 451 -0.81 4.29 -10.77
N LEU A 452 -1.01 3.92 -9.51
CA LEU A 452 -1.38 4.85 -8.44
C LEU A 452 -0.26 5.85 -8.11
N GLN A 453 1.00 5.43 -8.16
CA GLN A 453 2.15 6.32 -8.01
C GLN A 453 2.15 7.40 -9.11
N TYR A 454 1.99 7.01 -10.37
CA TYR A 454 1.93 7.98 -11.48
C TYR A 454 0.67 8.85 -11.45
N ALA A 455 -0.45 8.32 -10.95
CA ALA A 455 -1.68 9.08 -10.74
C ALA A 455 -1.64 9.98 -9.48
N GLN A 456 -0.56 9.94 -8.67
CA GLN A 456 -0.42 10.67 -7.41
C GLN A 456 -1.57 10.38 -6.41
N LYS A 457 -1.98 9.11 -6.34
CA LYS A 457 -3.10 8.61 -5.52
C LYS A 457 -2.64 7.48 -4.58
N LEU A 458 -1.45 7.61 -3.98
CA LEU A 458 -0.92 6.60 -3.05
C LEU A 458 -1.56 6.73 -1.66
N LEU A 459 -1.61 5.60 -0.94
CA LEU A 459 -1.90 5.59 0.50
C LEU A 459 -0.62 5.86 1.30
N GLU A 460 -0.78 6.29 2.55
CA GLU A 460 0.32 6.43 3.52
C GLU A 460 1.12 5.14 3.68
N GLU A 461 0.46 3.98 3.57
CA GLU A 461 1.08 2.66 3.57
C GLU A 461 0.90 1.95 2.22
N PRO A 462 1.86 2.06 1.28
CA PRO A 462 1.80 1.39 -0.02
C PRO A 462 1.64 -0.14 0.05
N THR A 463 2.08 -0.76 1.16
CA THR A 463 1.92 -2.21 1.41
C THR A 463 0.46 -2.66 1.49
N LYS A 464 -0.48 -1.77 1.84
CA LYS A 464 -1.93 -2.10 1.86
C LYS A 464 -2.51 -2.28 0.45
N LEU A 465 -1.79 -1.87 -0.61
CA LEU A 465 -2.22 -1.92 -2.01
C LEU A 465 -1.72 -3.15 -2.76
N VAL A 466 -0.83 -3.95 -2.15
CA VAL A 466 -0.24 -5.16 -2.73
C VAL A 466 -0.74 -6.39 -1.98
N GLN A 467 -1.01 -7.48 -2.71
CA GLN A 467 -1.90 -8.54 -2.23
C GLN A 467 -1.24 -9.47 -1.21
N PHE A 468 -0.11 -10.09 -1.55
CA PHE A 468 0.51 -11.11 -0.70
C PHE A 468 1.15 -10.51 0.55
N SER A 469 1.83 -9.37 0.40
CA SER A 469 2.49 -8.70 1.53
C SER A 469 1.49 -8.09 2.52
N TYR A 470 0.36 -7.56 2.05
CA TYR A 470 -0.74 -7.13 2.94
C TYR A 470 -1.28 -8.29 3.77
N LEU A 471 -1.53 -9.44 3.14
CA LEU A 471 -2.15 -10.60 3.79
C LEU A 471 -1.24 -11.29 4.83
N GLN A 472 0.08 -11.12 4.74
CA GLN A 472 1.00 -11.70 5.72
C GLN A 472 0.81 -11.15 7.14
N ASN A 473 0.43 -9.88 7.25
CA ASN A 473 0.29 -9.18 8.53
C ASN A 473 -1.18 -8.97 8.93
N ALA A 474 -2.12 -9.32 8.05
CA ALA A 474 -3.54 -9.15 8.31
C ALA A 474 -4.11 -10.33 9.14
N PRO A 475 -4.95 -10.08 10.15
CA PRO A 475 -5.64 -11.15 10.87
C PRO A 475 -6.58 -11.86 9.89
N TYR A 476 -6.60 -13.20 9.95
CA TYR A 476 -7.32 -14.06 9.00
C TYR A 476 -6.80 -13.95 7.55
N GLY A 477 -5.62 -13.33 7.34
CA GLY A 477 -4.99 -13.25 6.03
C GLY A 477 -4.59 -14.63 5.48
N ASP A 478 -4.32 -15.58 6.36
CA ASP A 478 -4.08 -16.99 6.05
C ASP A 478 -5.29 -17.65 5.35
N ILE A 479 -6.52 -17.40 5.82
CA ILE A 479 -7.73 -17.90 5.14
C ILE A 479 -7.87 -17.30 3.75
N VAL A 480 -7.55 -16.02 3.59
CA VAL A 480 -7.55 -15.39 2.25
C VAL A 480 -6.50 -16.07 1.36
N LEU A 481 -5.28 -16.31 1.86
CA LEU A 481 -4.25 -17.05 1.13
C LEU A 481 -4.72 -18.47 0.76
N GLN A 482 -5.43 -19.18 1.64
CA GLN A 482 -6.04 -20.49 1.32
C GLN A 482 -7.01 -20.38 0.13
N THR A 483 -7.90 -19.38 0.11
CA THR A 483 -8.83 -19.19 -1.02
C THR A 483 -8.11 -18.82 -2.31
N LEU A 484 -7.03 -18.05 -2.24
CA LEU A 484 -6.17 -17.74 -3.39
C LEU A 484 -5.46 -18.99 -3.90
N ALA A 485 -5.03 -19.88 -3.01
CA ALA A 485 -4.42 -21.15 -3.38
C ALA A 485 -5.42 -22.06 -4.10
N VAL A 486 -6.65 -22.15 -3.61
CA VAL A 486 -7.73 -22.86 -4.29
C VAL A 486 -7.99 -22.25 -5.67
N ASN A 487 -7.97 -20.92 -5.79
CA ASN A 487 -8.11 -20.27 -7.11
C ASN A 487 -6.96 -20.61 -8.06
N CYS A 488 -5.72 -20.60 -7.56
CA CYS A 488 -4.50 -20.85 -8.34
C CYS A 488 -4.33 -22.32 -8.75
N TRP A 489 -4.64 -23.29 -7.90
CA TRP A 489 -4.30 -24.69 -8.17
C TRP A 489 -5.50 -25.62 -8.31
N ALA A 490 -6.68 -25.26 -7.78
CA ALA A 490 -7.84 -26.13 -7.92
C ALA A 490 -8.33 -26.18 -9.37
N GLY A 491 -8.90 -27.31 -9.75
CA GLY A 491 -9.53 -27.51 -11.04
C GLY A 491 -10.36 -28.80 -11.06
N PRO A 492 -11.01 -29.11 -12.18
CA PRO A 492 -11.68 -30.39 -12.38
C PRO A 492 -10.70 -31.55 -12.24
N LEU A 493 -11.12 -32.64 -11.59
CA LEU A 493 -10.32 -33.85 -11.47
C LEU A 493 -10.32 -34.61 -12.81
N VAL A 494 -9.13 -34.90 -13.35
CA VAL A 494 -8.95 -35.52 -14.68
C VAL A 494 -8.90 -37.04 -14.58
N THR A 495 -8.31 -37.57 -13.52
CA THR A 495 -8.28 -39.01 -13.30
C THR A 495 -9.59 -39.46 -12.69
N LYS A 496 -10.24 -40.46 -13.29
CA LYS A 496 -11.12 -41.35 -12.53
C LYS A 496 -10.22 -41.90 -11.43
N VAL A 497 -10.42 -41.48 -10.19
CA VAL A 497 -9.80 -42.14 -9.05
C VAL A 497 -10.15 -43.61 -9.23
N THR A 498 -9.19 -44.44 -9.58
CA THR A 498 -9.39 -45.89 -9.58
C THR A 498 -9.85 -46.21 -8.17
N ASP A 499 -11.02 -46.84 -8.05
CA ASP A 499 -11.66 -47.27 -6.80
C ASP A 499 -10.83 -48.31 -6.01
N GLN A 500 -9.50 -48.15 -5.94
CA GLN A 500 -8.57 -49.04 -5.25
C GLN A 500 -8.03 -48.45 -3.95
N GLU A 501 -8.26 -47.17 -3.63
CA GLU A 501 -8.02 -46.62 -2.29
C GLU A 501 -9.29 -46.48 -1.43
N TYR A 502 -10.48 -46.75 -1.99
CA TYR A 502 -11.76 -46.68 -1.27
C TYR A 502 -12.32 -48.04 -0.81
N GLN A 503 -11.74 -49.16 -1.25
CA GLN A 503 -12.18 -50.51 -0.86
C GLN A 503 -11.08 -51.33 -0.18
N SER A 504 -10.64 -50.88 0.99
CA SER A 504 -10.17 -51.82 2.01
C SER A 504 -10.62 -51.32 3.38
N ARG A 505 -11.84 -51.76 3.75
CA ARG A 505 -12.29 -52.20 5.07
C ARG A 505 -13.70 -51.68 5.42
N GLY A 506 -14.70 -52.53 5.18
CA GLY A 506 -15.90 -52.63 6.00
C GLY A 506 -17.18 -51.97 5.48
N SER A 507 -18.20 -52.81 5.27
CA SER A 507 -19.59 -52.47 4.93
C SER A 507 -20.34 -51.69 6.06
N PRO A 508 -21.57 -51.19 5.80
CA PRO A 508 -22.15 -50.03 6.48
C PRO A 508 -22.76 -50.39 7.84
N LYS A 509 -22.43 -49.62 8.87
CA LYS A 509 -23.25 -49.50 10.09
C LYS A 509 -23.14 -48.11 10.67
N SER A 510 -24.30 -47.63 11.11
CA SER A 510 -24.62 -46.34 11.67
C SER A 510 -23.85 -45.95 12.93
N THR A 511 -23.88 -44.65 13.18
CA THR A 511 -23.75 -43.91 14.45
C THR A 511 -22.36 -43.61 15.02
N ASN A 512 -22.17 -42.29 15.19
CA ASN A 512 -21.36 -41.55 16.16
C ASN A 512 -19.93 -41.16 15.78
N GLU A 513 -19.81 -39.84 15.58
CA GLU A 513 -18.75 -38.91 16.00
C GLU A 513 -17.29 -39.39 16.03
N ALA A 514 -16.45 -38.57 15.38
CA ALA A 514 -14.99 -38.53 15.42
C ALA A 514 -14.21 -39.30 14.33
N THR A 515 -14.52 -39.14 13.05
CA THR A 515 -13.50 -39.22 11.97
C THR A 515 -13.94 -38.52 10.67
N GLU A 516 -13.96 -37.18 10.61
CA GLU A 516 -14.20 -36.44 9.34
C GLU A 516 -13.22 -35.27 9.15
N SER A 517 -11.90 -35.55 9.17
CA SER A 517 -10.87 -34.53 8.86
C SER A 517 -10.10 -34.79 7.55
N SER A 518 -10.49 -35.77 6.74
CA SER A 518 -9.68 -36.26 5.61
C SER A 518 -10.18 -35.84 4.21
N SER A 519 -10.94 -34.76 4.07
CA SER A 519 -11.52 -34.38 2.78
C SER A 519 -10.70 -33.35 2.00
N HIS A 520 -10.75 -33.42 0.67
CA HIS A 520 -10.33 -32.35 -0.25
C HIS A 520 -11.14 -31.07 -0.01
N VAL A 521 -10.58 -29.93 -0.46
CA VAL A 521 -11.28 -28.64 -0.43
C VAL A 521 -11.89 -28.38 -1.81
N PHE A 522 -13.12 -27.90 -1.83
CA PHE A 522 -13.86 -27.63 -3.06
C PHE A 522 -14.13 -26.14 -3.23
N ASP A 523 -14.01 -25.67 -4.46
CA ASP A 523 -14.41 -24.33 -4.88
C ASP A 523 -15.90 -24.31 -5.28
N ILE A 524 -16.49 -23.13 -5.43
CA ILE A 524 -17.92 -22.93 -5.77
C ILE A 524 -18.31 -23.50 -7.14
N ASP A 525 -17.35 -23.58 -8.06
CA ASP A 525 -17.51 -24.18 -9.39
C ASP A 525 -17.34 -25.71 -9.39
N GLY A 526 -17.06 -26.31 -8.23
CA GLY A 526 -16.79 -27.74 -8.09
C GLY A 526 -15.32 -28.14 -8.31
N SER A 527 -14.42 -27.18 -8.53
CA SER A 527 -12.98 -27.45 -8.63
C SER A 527 -12.43 -28.03 -7.34
N VAL A 528 -11.52 -29.00 -7.44
CA VAL A 528 -10.92 -29.69 -6.31
C VAL A 528 -9.51 -29.18 -6.04
N TYR A 529 -9.23 -28.85 -4.78
CA TYR A 529 -7.90 -28.61 -4.24
C TYR A 529 -7.50 -29.78 -3.35
N LEU A 530 -6.37 -30.43 -3.66
CA LEU A 530 -5.99 -31.68 -3.02
C LEU A 530 -5.52 -31.46 -1.57
N ARG A 531 -5.87 -32.41 -0.69
CA ARG A 531 -5.55 -32.39 0.74
C ARG A 531 -4.04 -32.33 0.95
N LYS A 532 -3.29 -33.08 0.13
CA LYS A 532 -1.84 -33.14 0.20
C LYS A 532 -1.12 -31.82 -0.15
N TRP A 533 -1.80 -30.86 -0.78
CA TRP A 533 -1.25 -29.51 -1.00
C TRP A 533 -1.47 -28.60 0.21
N MET A 534 -2.32 -29.00 1.17
CA MET A 534 -2.62 -28.27 2.41
C MET A 534 -1.48 -28.44 3.43
N LYS A 535 -0.29 -27.90 3.12
CA LYS A 535 0.91 -28.04 3.96
C LYS A 535 0.98 -27.05 5.12
N SER A 536 0.36 -25.88 4.96
CA SER A 536 0.38 -24.83 5.98
C SER A 536 -0.44 -25.24 7.22
N PRO A 537 0.06 -25.02 8.45
CA PRO A 537 -0.71 -25.32 9.67
C PRO A 537 -1.98 -24.44 9.80
N SER A 538 -2.08 -23.36 9.00
CA SER A 538 -3.27 -22.51 8.95
C SER A 538 -4.55 -23.26 8.57
N TRP A 539 -4.44 -24.37 7.84
CA TRP A 539 -5.60 -25.19 7.41
C TRP A 539 -6.29 -25.91 8.57
N ASP A 540 -5.58 -26.18 9.66
CA ASP A 540 -6.12 -26.85 10.85
C ASP A 540 -6.61 -25.86 11.92
N SER A 541 -6.52 -24.55 11.66
CA SER A 541 -7.05 -23.53 12.58
C SER A 541 -8.57 -23.62 12.69
N SER A 542 -9.12 -23.38 13.88
CA SER A 542 -10.57 -23.38 14.11
C SER A 542 -11.30 -22.37 13.22
N ALA A 543 -10.66 -21.23 12.95
CA ALA A 543 -11.14 -20.21 12.04
C ALA A 543 -11.23 -20.71 10.58
N SER A 544 -10.19 -21.39 10.09
CA SER A 544 -10.18 -21.99 8.74
C SER A 544 -11.26 -23.07 8.63
N LEU A 545 -11.35 -23.97 9.60
CA LEU A 545 -12.37 -25.03 9.62
C LEU A 545 -13.80 -24.45 9.62
N ALA A 546 -14.04 -23.38 10.39
CA ALA A 546 -15.33 -22.71 10.41
C ALA A 546 -15.65 -22.02 9.06
N PHE A 547 -14.65 -21.38 8.43
CA PHE A 547 -14.82 -20.74 7.13
C PHE A 547 -15.19 -21.77 6.05
N TRP A 548 -14.42 -22.85 5.93
CA TRP A 548 -14.61 -23.86 4.88
C TRP A 548 -15.88 -24.70 5.07
N LYS A 549 -16.38 -24.85 6.30
CA LYS A 549 -17.70 -25.47 6.56
C LYS A 549 -18.86 -24.60 6.10
N ASN A 550 -18.77 -23.29 6.30
CA ASN A 550 -19.86 -22.34 5.99
C ASN A 550 -19.86 -21.85 4.53
N SER A 551 -18.73 -21.99 3.82
CA SER A 551 -18.53 -21.39 2.50
C SER A 551 -19.31 -22.06 1.35
N LEU A 552 -19.83 -23.27 1.56
CA LEU A 552 -20.51 -24.09 0.53
C LEU A 552 -21.99 -23.73 0.29
N SER A 553 -22.56 -22.75 1.00
CA SER A 553 -23.95 -22.32 0.79
C SER A 553 -24.12 -21.62 -0.56
N LYS A 554 -24.62 -22.31 -1.58
CA LYS A 554 -24.87 -21.75 -2.93
C LYS A 554 -26.18 -20.96 -2.94
N ARG A 555 -26.10 -19.63 -3.01
CA ARG A 555 -27.29 -18.76 -3.16
C ARG A 555 -27.33 -17.97 -4.48
N GLY A 556 -26.31 -18.08 -5.33
CA GLY A 556 -26.14 -17.27 -6.53
C GLY A 556 -25.92 -18.06 -7.84
N ILE A 557 -25.84 -17.34 -8.96
CA ILE A 557 -25.51 -17.91 -10.29
C ILE A 557 -23.99 -17.86 -10.46
N VAL A 558 -23.36 -19.01 -10.74
CA VAL A 558 -21.91 -19.13 -10.87
C VAL A 558 -21.51 -19.17 -12.34
N PHE A 559 -20.70 -18.21 -12.80
CA PHE A 559 -20.08 -18.24 -14.12
C PHE A 559 -18.63 -18.77 -14.07
N SER A 560 -17.89 -18.40 -13.02
CA SER A 560 -16.53 -18.87 -12.76
C SER A 560 -16.21 -18.69 -11.28
N LYS A 561 -15.05 -19.20 -10.84
CA LYS A 561 -14.53 -19.04 -9.47
C LYS A 561 -14.57 -17.61 -8.93
N ASN A 562 -14.41 -16.62 -9.81
CA ASN A 562 -14.35 -15.20 -9.46
C ASN A 562 -15.64 -14.44 -9.76
N LEU A 563 -16.56 -15.06 -10.52
CA LEU A 563 -17.75 -14.39 -11.05
C LEU A 563 -19.00 -15.14 -10.60
N VAL A 564 -19.54 -14.68 -9.48
CA VAL A 564 -20.79 -15.17 -8.89
C VAL A 564 -21.77 -14.01 -8.84
N VAL A 565 -22.99 -14.21 -9.28
CA VAL A 565 -24.07 -13.21 -9.24
C VAL A 565 -24.91 -13.43 -7.99
N ALA A 566 -25.29 -12.34 -7.31
CA ALA A 566 -26.17 -12.34 -6.12
C ALA A 566 -25.62 -13.04 -4.86
N ASP A 567 -24.39 -13.54 -4.92
CA ASP A 567 -23.63 -14.04 -3.78
C ASP A 567 -22.16 -13.68 -3.99
N MET A 568 -21.38 -13.74 -2.91
CA MET A 568 -19.95 -13.47 -2.93
C MET A 568 -19.16 -14.72 -3.33
N ASN A 569 -18.06 -14.52 -4.06
CA ASN A 569 -17.11 -15.62 -4.29
C ASN A 569 -16.30 -15.93 -3.02
N LEU A 570 -15.55 -17.05 -3.01
CA LEU A 570 -14.81 -17.46 -1.80
C LEU A 570 -13.76 -16.44 -1.35
N ILE A 571 -13.05 -15.83 -2.31
CA ILE A 571 -12.02 -14.83 -2.01
C ILE A 571 -12.67 -13.58 -1.43
N GLU A 572 -13.80 -13.14 -1.98
CA GLU A 572 -14.59 -12.01 -1.51
C GLU A 572 -15.10 -12.25 -0.09
N LYS A 573 -15.68 -13.44 0.21
CA LYS A 573 -16.11 -13.83 1.57
C LYS A 573 -14.95 -13.79 2.56
N ALA A 574 -13.79 -14.35 2.19
CA ALA A 574 -12.59 -14.36 3.05
C ALA A 574 -12.02 -12.94 3.23
N ALA A 575 -11.97 -12.13 2.17
CA ALA A 575 -11.44 -10.78 2.19
C ALA A 575 -12.29 -9.85 3.07
N VAL A 576 -13.62 -9.93 2.98
CA VAL A 576 -14.54 -9.18 3.86
C VAL A 576 -14.30 -9.55 5.32
N THR A 577 -14.23 -10.85 5.62
CA THR A 577 -13.98 -11.34 6.99
C THR A 577 -12.61 -10.85 7.51
N CYS A 578 -11.56 -10.98 6.71
CA CYS A 578 -10.21 -10.50 7.03
C CYS A 578 -10.19 -8.99 7.30
N ARG A 579 -10.84 -8.19 6.45
CA ARG A 579 -10.94 -6.75 6.60
C ARG A 579 -11.66 -6.36 7.89
N ASP A 580 -12.81 -6.96 8.19
CA ASP A 580 -13.58 -6.61 9.38
C ASP A 580 -12.77 -6.90 10.65
N LYS A 581 -12.01 -8.01 10.67
CA LYS A 581 -11.08 -8.31 11.75
C LYS A 581 -9.89 -7.36 11.80
N TYR A 582 -9.36 -6.97 10.65
CA TYR A 582 -8.28 -5.99 10.54
C TYR A 582 -8.70 -4.61 11.10
N GLN A 583 -9.90 -4.14 10.77
CA GLN A 583 -10.43 -2.88 11.31
C GLN A 583 -10.59 -2.91 12.83
N VAL A 584 -11.02 -4.05 13.38
CA VAL A 584 -11.07 -4.22 14.85
C VAL A 584 -9.67 -4.19 15.44
N ALA A 585 -8.70 -4.85 14.82
CA ALA A 585 -7.31 -4.84 15.26
C ALA A 585 -6.69 -3.43 15.20
N GLU A 586 -6.88 -2.68 14.11
CA GLU A 586 -6.41 -1.30 13.98
C GLU A 586 -7.04 -0.38 15.04
N LYS A 587 -8.35 -0.47 15.27
CA LYS A 587 -9.02 0.32 16.33
C LYS A 587 -8.48 -0.01 17.71
N THR A 588 -8.21 -1.29 17.97
CA THR A 588 -7.64 -1.75 19.23
C THR A 588 -6.22 -1.23 19.39
N GLN A 589 -5.39 -1.32 18.34
CA GLN A 589 -4.02 -0.80 18.35
C GLN A 589 -4.00 0.71 18.55
N ALA A 590 -4.85 1.47 17.84
CA ALA A 590 -4.97 2.91 18.03
C ALA A 590 -5.40 3.28 19.46
N THR A 591 -6.25 2.46 20.09
CA THR A 591 -6.65 2.66 21.49
C THR A 591 -5.49 2.38 22.45
N ILE A 592 -4.69 1.34 22.18
CA ILE A 592 -3.48 1.02 22.96
C ILE A 592 -2.44 2.13 22.81
N ASP A 593 -2.21 2.60 21.59
CA ASP A 593 -1.26 3.68 21.32
C ASP A 593 -1.70 4.99 21.97
N ALA A 594 -3.00 5.32 21.91
CA ALA A 594 -3.57 6.47 22.61
C ALA A 594 -3.36 6.36 24.13
N ALA A 595 -3.65 5.19 24.72
CA ALA A 595 -3.43 4.94 26.15
C ALA A 595 -1.94 5.02 26.53
N MET A 596 -1.05 4.54 25.66
CA MET A 596 0.40 4.65 25.85
C MET A 596 0.85 6.11 25.80
N ILE A 597 0.36 6.89 24.84
CA ILE A 597 0.65 8.32 24.72
C ILE A 597 0.14 9.10 25.93
N GLU A 598 -1.01 8.75 26.49
CA GLU A 598 -1.52 9.35 27.73
C GLU A 598 -0.68 8.96 28.97
N GLY A 599 -0.08 7.77 28.98
CA GLY A 599 0.83 7.34 30.05
C GLY A 599 2.20 8.04 30.02
N ILE A 600 2.66 8.52 28.86
CA ILE A 600 3.96 9.19 28.70
C ILE A 600 4.08 10.50 29.52
N PRO A 601 3.09 11.42 29.52
CA PRO A 601 3.08 12.60 30.39
C PRO A 601 3.27 12.28 31.88
N SER A 602 2.62 11.22 32.38
CA SER A 602 2.75 10.79 33.78
C SER A 602 4.19 10.40 34.14
N ASN A 603 4.92 9.78 33.20
CA ASN A 603 6.34 9.43 33.40
C ASN A 603 7.27 10.64 33.25
N ILE A 604 6.89 11.64 32.45
CA ILE A 604 7.65 12.90 32.34
C ILE A 604 7.56 13.69 33.64
N ASP A 605 6.39 13.71 34.29
CA ASP A 605 6.26 14.38 35.59
C ASP A 605 7.06 13.65 36.69
N LEU A 606 7.09 12.31 36.66
CA LEU A 606 7.98 11.52 37.52
C LEU A 606 9.47 11.81 37.25
N PHE A 607 9.86 11.96 35.98
CA PHE A 607 11.23 12.30 35.60
C PHE A 607 11.61 13.73 36.05
N LYS A 608 10.69 14.70 35.94
CA LYS A 608 10.90 16.04 36.49
C LYS A 608 11.10 15.99 38.00
N GLU A 609 10.32 15.18 38.72
CA GLU A 609 10.44 14.99 40.16
C GLU A 609 11.76 14.29 40.54
N LEU A 610 12.24 13.35 39.72
CA LEU A 610 13.52 12.66 39.92
C LEU A 610 14.74 13.56 39.62
N VAL A 611 14.63 14.48 38.66
CA VAL A 611 15.69 15.41 38.27
C VAL A 611 15.72 16.64 39.18
N PHE A 612 14.62 16.95 39.87
CA PHE A 612 14.53 18.10 40.79
C PHE A 612 15.58 18.07 41.92
N PRO A 613 15.85 16.96 42.61
CA PRO A 613 16.95 16.88 43.58
C PRO A 613 18.33 17.20 42.98
N LEU A 614 18.58 16.79 41.73
CA LEU A 614 19.85 17.03 41.04
C LEU A 614 20.01 18.49 40.65
N THR A 615 18.95 19.15 40.20
CA THR A 615 19.00 20.59 39.86
C THR A 615 19.17 21.46 41.10
N VAL A 616 18.56 21.08 42.23
CA VAL A 616 18.81 21.71 43.54
C VAL A 616 20.27 21.50 43.98
N LEU A 617 20.83 20.31 43.79
CA LEU A 617 22.23 20.03 44.11
C LEU A 617 23.18 20.89 43.27
N VAL A 618 22.97 20.96 41.95
CA VAL A 618 23.77 21.79 41.03
C VAL A 618 23.68 23.27 41.41
N ASN A 619 22.48 23.79 41.71
CA ASN A 619 22.32 25.16 42.18
C ASN A 619 23.07 25.40 43.50
N ASN A 620 23.02 24.48 44.46
CA ASN A 620 23.77 24.62 45.71
C ASN A 620 25.29 24.58 45.50
N PHE A 621 25.78 23.74 44.59
CA PHE A 621 27.19 23.75 44.16
C PHE A 621 27.56 25.06 43.45
N GLU A 622 26.66 25.62 42.67
CA GLU A 622 26.89 26.91 42.01
C GLU A 622 26.92 28.07 43.01
N LYS A 623 26.07 28.04 44.04
CA LYS A 623 26.12 28.98 45.17
C LYS A 623 27.42 28.88 45.97
N LEU A 624 27.89 27.66 46.24
CA LEU A 624 29.20 27.40 46.84
C LEU A 624 30.34 27.93 45.96
N ARG A 625 30.24 27.77 44.64
CA ARG A 625 31.23 28.30 43.68
C ARG A 625 31.23 29.81 43.60
N ARG A 626 30.07 30.46 43.77
CA ARG A 626 29.90 31.92 43.75
C ARG A 626 30.17 32.60 45.10
N TRP A 627 30.54 31.84 46.14
CA TRP A 627 30.83 32.37 47.49
C TRP A 627 29.67 33.18 48.08
N GLU A 628 28.42 32.81 47.77
CA GLU A 628 27.25 33.52 48.32
C GLU A 628 27.15 33.38 49.85
N ASP A 629 27.69 32.29 50.42
CA ASP A 629 27.70 32.03 51.87
C ASP A 629 29.10 31.61 52.38
N PRO A 630 29.92 32.56 52.88
CA PRO A 630 31.35 32.37 53.10
C PRO A 630 31.66 31.35 54.21
N LEU A 631 30.82 31.25 55.24
CA LEU A 631 31.01 30.33 56.36
C LEU A 631 30.81 28.87 55.95
N LEU A 632 29.80 28.61 55.12
CA LEU A 632 29.44 27.27 54.66
C LEU A 632 30.45 26.77 53.61
N THR A 633 30.93 27.68 52.76
CA THR A 633 31.97 27.41 51.77
C THR A 633 33.31 27.10 52.44
N ALA A 634 33.70 27.86 53.48
CA ALA A 634 34.90 27.59 54.25
C ALA A 634 34.86 26.23 54.98
N SER A 635 33.71 25.86 55.56
CA SER A 635 33.53 24.57 56.25
C SER A 635 33.65 23.36 55.30
N SER A 636 33.11 23.46 54.09
CA SER A 636 33.19 22.40 53.07
C SER A 636 34.59 22.26 52.49
N LEU A 637 35.30 23.37 52.27
CA LEU A 637 36.72 23.39 51.91
C LEU A 637 37.60 22.77 52.98
N ALA A 638 37.35 23.09 54.26
CA ALA A 638 38.07 22.49 55.38
C ALA A 638 37.85 20.97 55.44
N LEU A 639 36.60 20.50 55.29
CA LEU A 639 36.30 19.06 55.22
C LEU A 639 36.99 18.38 54.04
N ALA A 640 36.93 18.96 52.83
CA ALA A 640 37.62 18.43 51.67
C ALA A 640 39.14 18.36 51.89
N TYR A 641 39.74 19.40 52.47
CA TYR A 641 41.15 19.42 52.84
C TYR A 641 41.50 18.33 53.87
N THR A 642 40.67 18.13 54.89
CA THR A 642 40.91 17.07 55.88
C THR A 642 40.79 15.67 55.28
N LEU A 643 39.88 15.46 54.33
CA LEU A 643 39.73 14.18 53.62
C LEU A 643 40.90 13.92 52.68
N ILE A 644 41.33 14.93 51.91
CA ILE A 644 42.51 14.84 51.04
C ILE A 644 43.75 14.58 51.89
N PHE A 645 43.92 15.29 53.00
CA PHE A 645 45.04 15.11 53.94
C PHE A 645 45.05 13.72 54.56
N ARG A 646 43.88 13.18 54.97
CA ARG A 646 43.74 11.79 55.42
C ARG A 646 44.10 10.79 54.32
N LEU A 647 43.65 11.01 53.09
CA LEU A 647 43.96 10.15 51.95
C LEU A 647 45.46 10.16 51.66
N TRP A 648 46.10 11.32 51.77
CA TRP A 648 47.52 11.49 51.53
C TRP A 648 48.36 10.80 52.61
N ILE A 649 47.96 10.90 53.88
CA ILE A 649 48.59 10.14 54.99
C ILE A 649 48.44 8.63 54.76
N PHE A 650 47.26 8.17 54.34
CA PHE A 650 47.02 6.75 54.07
C PHE A 650 47.90 6.24 52.92
N MET A 651 47.99 6.99 51.82
CA MET A 651 48.84 6.65 50.67
C MET A 651 50.34 6.73 50.99
N GLY A 652 50.76 7.69 51.82
CA GLY A 652 52.15 7.82 52.28
C GLY A 652 52.59 6.69 53.22
N SER A 653 51.68 6.18 54.05
CA SER A 653 51.95 5.01 54.91
C SER A 653 52.06 3.71 54.10
N ALA A 654 51.30 3.58 53.01
CA ALA A 654 51.37 2.42 52.11
C ALA A 654 52.67 2.37 51.30
N THR A 655 53.21 3.52 50.87
CA THR A 655 54.49 3.58 50.15
C THR A 655 55.70 3.31 51.05
N LEU A 656 55.68 3.76 52.31
CA LEU A 656 56.75 3.44 53.28
C LEU A 656 56.79 1.95 53.65
N CYS A 657 55.63 1.28 53.68
CA CYS A 657 55.56 -0.15 53.96
C CYS A 657 56.04 -1.03 52.78
N CYS A 658 55.95 -0.52 51.54
CA CYS A 658 56.45 -1.21 50.34
C CYS A 658 57.97 -1.08 50.15
N THR A 659 58.60 0.02 50.59
CA THR A 659 60.06 0.20 50.48
C THR A 659 60.85 -0.59 51.53
N LEU A 660 60.27 -0.83 52.71
CA LEU A 660 60.89 -1.64 53.78
C LEU A 660 60.90 -3.16 53.49
N LYS A 661 60.12 -3.65 52.51
CA LYS A 661 60.11 -5.08 52.11
C LYS A 661 61.13 -5.45 51.02
N PHE A 662 61.86 -4.48 50.47
CA PHE A 662 62.83 -4.69 49.37
C PHE A 662 64.29 -4.39 49.75
N LEU A 663 64.66 -4.41 51.04
CA LEU A 663 66.08 -4.46 51.44
C LEU A 663 66.59 -5.92 51.44
N PRO A 664 67.52 -6.31 50.56
CA PRO A 664 68.14 -7.64 50.63
C PRO A 664 69.14 -7.69 51.80
N VAL A 665 68.93 -8.65 52.69
CA VAL A 665 69.89 -9.02 53.74
C VAL A 665 71.11 -9.64 53.07
N HIS A 666 72.27 -9.02 53.23
CA HIS A 666 73.55 -9.61 52.85
C HIS A 666 74.62 -9.22 53.88
N VAL A 667 74.88 -10.09 54.87
CA VAL A 667 76.15 -10.15 55.60
C VAL A 667 76.40 -11.59 56.06
N GLN A 668 77.56 -12.11 55.60
CA GLN A 668 78.37 -13.27 56.01
C GLN A 668 77.81 -14.69 55.95
#